data_AF-A0AAV9G8M6-F1
#
_entry.id   AF-A0AAV9G8M6-F1
#
_cell.length_a   1.000
_cell.length_b   1.000
_cell.length_c   1.000
_cell.angle_alpha   90.00
_cell.angle_beta   90.00
_cell.angle_gamma   90.00
#
_symmetry.space_group_name_H-M   'P 1'
#
loop_
_entity.id
_entity.type
_entity.pdbx_description
1 polymer ?
#
loop_
_entity_poly.entity_id
_entity_poly.type
_entity_poly.pdbx_seq_one_letter_code
_entity_poly.pdbx_strand_id
1 'polypeptide(L)'
;MNITPFIHLPQYPFVICKECQFACIADEVGSHLRKHHNSIHTKVRSEIARVVQEIPGIICNQEQLRAFPYPAASTEPIPFIAPPQTDGLRCDTCSYVVRSRQRIQAHCREKHRWENDWRRGGNVAKRAKQERTVPWTSGIRCQRFFPSRAGSQWFEVGRARAEPAPTHPETVEESPEQRFARIHRAQAHRFDTKRRQIIEVGDDKAEPNRWLRRVGWAQHLQGLNRAKLQGSMERVGEDEAVLQRMCASLERVMNEAQATAAAMAGGHAVLFEINRKKADVKPNRPFDSRMEEDSWGRYKEVIRKLLCFVQRTDQWEEQDQPPHELTAKQADLFDAFAEAAEHSASEAADGAADTAHMATTDRSCLDAMVALFDHQYKHTHYENAIISGLAVMGLREDGGWERPENYTPIYSAVIKVARMLVLYQAVREQQDEIEALRRTMSDDDAKAAATGLFTIVRRKVQRFMTLATDQTEPTPMDWIFEARTYGMKIRFTTTAGPVIDWVGEQISYQRIRFSMSELSDMLHGLVDEMRVVMATLLMIDGDDFGAVPRVAWQQIEDDHSEDQVGYSFLQDDRNGWVGEGEGWVLKQIFQKEARQAAWVSSSSDETAPYRVAAVRQYGQAVERFREGISAWRHIAIGISNRPGTARTWRG
;
A
#
# COMPACT_ATOMS: atom_id res chain seq x y z
N MET A 1 38.99 19.68 -1.73
CA MET A 1 39.46 18.29 -1.58
C MET A 1 38.24 17.37 -1.71
N ASN A 2 38.24 16.42 -2.64
CA ASN A 2 37.12 15.50 -2.82
C ASN A 2 37.30 14.28 -1.91
N ILE A 3 36.68 14.31 -0.73
CA ILE A 3 36.71 13.22 0.26
C ILE A 3 35.38 12.46 0.34
N THR A 4 34.52 12.59 -0.67
CA THR A 4 33.21 11.91 -0.73
C THR A 4 33.38 10.40 -0.54
N PRO A 5 32.60 9.73 0.34
CA PRO A 5 31.35 10.17 0.98
C PRO A 5 31.50 10.95 2.30
N PHE A 6 32.73 11.27 2.71
CA PHE A 6 32.99 11.98 3.95
C PHE A 6 32.81 13.50 3.83
N ILE A 7 32.52 14.13 4.98
CA ILE A 7 32.58 15.57 5.20
C ILE A 7 33.41 15.84 6.47
N HIS A 8 34.28 16.86 6.42
CA HIS A 8 35.01 17.34 7.58
C HIS A 8 34.37 18.63 8.08
N LEU A 9 33.86 18.61 9.31
CA LEU A 9 33.36 19.82 9.98
C LEU A 9 34.53 20.44 10.75
N PRO A 10 34.93 21.70 10.48
CA PRO A 10 36.12 22.30 11.10
C PRO A 10 36.13 22.32 12.63
N GLN A 11 34.95 22.24 13.24
CA GLN A 11 34.76 22.20 14.69
C GLN A 11 35.05 20.83 15.34
N TYR A 12 35.26 19.77 14.54
CA TYR A 12 35.53 18.42 15.04
C TYR A 12 36.78 17.82 14.36
N PRO A 13 37.69 17.20 15.13
CA PRO A 13 38.95 16.67 14.62
C PRO A 13 38.79 15.27 14.01
N PHE A 14 37.72 15.03 13.24
CA PHE A 14 37.42 13.76 12.58
C PHE A 14 36.44 13.98 11.42
N VAL A 15 36.33 13.01 10.53
CA VAL A 15 35.41 13.08 9.38
C VAL A 15 34.09 12.35 9.67
N ILE A 16 33.01 12.78 9.02
CA ILE A 16 31.68 12.18 9.16
C ILE A 16 31.27 11.60 7.81
N CYS A 17 30.85 10.34 7.77
CA CYS A 17 30.29 9.76 6.56
C CYS A 17 28.83 10.19 6.40
N LYS A 18 28.49 10.86 5.28
CA LYS A 18 27.14 11.38 5.03
C LYS A 18 26.10 10.28 4.87
N GLU A 19 26.51 9.16 4.27
CA GLU A 19 25.64 8.01 4.01
C GLU A 19 25.44 7.14 5.25
N CYS A 20 26.53 6.85 5.97
CA CYS A 20 26.48 6.01 7.18
C CYS A 20 26.06 6.78 8.45
N GLN A 21 26.05 8.12 8.41
CA GLN A 21 25.64 9.01 9.51
C GLN A 21 26.41 8.84 10.83
N PHE A 22 27.71 8.54 10.76
CA PHE A 22 28.59 8.52 11.94
C PHE A 22 30.03 8.98 11.62
N ALA A 23 30.75 9.37 12.67
CA ALA A 23 32.12 9.85 12.60
C ALA A 23 33.14 8.71 12.45
N CYS A 24 34.23 8.97 11.73
CA CYS A 24 35.37 8.08 11.53
C CYS A 24 36.68 8.84 11.78
N ILE A 25 37.60 8.20 12.52
CA ILE A 25 38.98 8.69 12.68
C ILE A 25 39.82 8.29 11.45
N ALA A 26 40.96 8.97 11.22
CA ALA A 26 41.71 8.83 9.96
C ALA A 26 42.14 7.37 9.67
N ASP A 27 42.62 6.63 10.68
CA ASP A 27 43.06 5.23 10.49
C ASP A 27 41.89 4.26 10.20
N GLU A 28 40.66 4.64 10.55
CA GLU A 28 39.47 3.82 10.34
C GLU A 28 38.79 4.08 8.99
N VAL A 29 39.12 5.18 8.30
CA VAL A 29 38.53 5.55 6.99
C VAL A 29 38.71 4.45 5.95
N GLY A 30 39.93 3.92 5.79
CA GLY A 30 40.18 2.86 4.81
C GLY A 30 39.40 1.58 5.11
N SER A 31 39.31 1.21 6.39
CA SER A 31 38.52 0.06 6.83
C SER A 31 37.02 0.28 6.70
N HIS A 32 36.54 1.50 6.95
CA HIS A 32 35.14 1.89 6.78
C HIS A 32 34.72 1.84 5.32
N LEU A 33 35.49 2.45 4.41
CA LEU A 33 35.23 2.42 2.97
C LEU A 33 35.18 0.98 2.44
N ARG A 34 36.08 0.09 2.90
CA ARG A 34 36.07 -1.32 2.50
C ARG A 34 34.79 -2.06 2.96
N LYS A 35 34.25 -1.72 4.13
CA LYS A 35 33.11 -2.43 4.74
C LYS A 35 31.75 -1.88 4.31
N HIS A 36 31.61 -0.56 4.22
CA HIS A 36 30.34 0.13 4.00
C HIS A 36 30.20 0.75 2.60
N HIS A 37 31.30 0.90 1.85
CA HIS A 37 31.31 1.46 0.50
C HIS A 37 32.11 0.56 -0.47
N ASN A 38 31.66 -0.71 -0.58
CA ASN A 38 32.33 -1.74 -1.37
C ASN A 38 32.36 -1.45 -2.90
N SER A 39 31.51 -0.54 -3.38
CA SER A 39 31.45 -0.05 -4.75
C SER A 39 32.58 0.93 -5.13
N ILE A 40 33.20 1.60 -4.16
CA ILE A 40 34.28 2.57 -4.43
C ILE A 40 35.58 1.82 -4.77
N HIS A 41 36.20 2.10 -5.90
CA HIS A 41 37.42 1.40 -6.34
C HIS A 41 38.61 1.59 -5.37
N THR A 42 39.45 0.55 -5.20
CA THR A 42 40.55 0.50 -4.21
C THR A 42 41.52 1.68 -4.30
N LYS A 43 41.83 2.13 -5.52
CA LYS A 43 42.71 3.30 -5.75
C LYS A 43 42.09 4.59 -5.20
N VAL A 44 40.78 4.77 -5.36
CA VAL A 44 40.03 5.93 -4.85
C VAL A 44 39.92 5.87 -3.33
N ARG A 45 39.72 4.68 -2.74
CA ARG A 45 39.72 4.52 -1.27
C ARG A 45 41.06 4.92 -0.63
N SER A 46 42.15 4.52 -1.26
CA SER A 46 43.51 4.82 -0.79
C SER A 46 43.78 6.33 -0.87
N GLU A 47 43.32 6.98 -1.94
CA GLU A 47 43.42 8.42 -2.10
C GLU A 47 42.58 9.18 -1.06
N ILE A 48 41.33 8.76 -0.80
CA ILE A 48 40.49 9.37 0.23
C ILE A 48 41.14 9.23 1.61
N ALA A 49 41.64 8.04 1.96
CA ALA A 49 42.30 7.82 3.23
C ALA A 49 43.54 8.70 3.40
N ARG A 50 44.36 8.85 2.35
CA ARG A 50 45.52 9.74 2.33
C ARG A 50 45.12 11.20 2.53
N VAL A 51 44.14 11.69 1.78
CA VAL A 51 43.66 13.08 1.88
C VAL A 51 43.08 13.36 3.26
N VAL A 52 42.40 12.40 3.89
CA VAL A 52 41.89 12.56 5.26
C VAL A 52 43.02 12.62 6.29
N GLN A 53 44.09 11.84 6.12
CA GLN A 53 45.27 11.90 7.00
C GLN A 53 46.04 13.22 6.89
N GLU A 54 45.97 13.89 5.74
CA GLU A 54 46.61 15.20 5.50
C GLU A 54 45.82 16.38 6.11
N ILE A 55 44.62 16.15 6.66
CA ILE A 55 43.80 17.20 7.29
C ILE A 55 44.46 17.67 8.60
N PRO A 56 44.80 18.97 8.74
CA PRO A 56 45.43 19.48 9.96
C PRO A 56 44.56 19.27 11.20
N GLY A 57 45.14 18.69 12.25
CA GLY A 57 44.47 18.51 13.55
C GLY A 57 43.51 17.32 13.62
N ILE A 58 43.48 16.44 12.61
CA ILE A 58 42.64 15.23 12.64
C ILE A 58 43.18 14.20 13.64
N ILE A 59 42.26 13.54 14.34
CA ILE A 59 42.56 12.40 15.19
C ILE A 59 42.80 11.16 14.32
N CYS A 60 43.98 10.57 14.45
CA CYS A 60 44.36 9.39 13.67
C CYS A 60 43.90 8.10 14.35
N ASN A 61 44.09 8.00 15.68
CA ASN A 61 43.93 6.74 16.41
C ASN A 61 42.99 6.82 17.63
N GLN A 62 42.67 5.65 18.19
CA GLN A 62 41.72 5.50 19.30
C GLN A 62 42.24 6.07 20.63
N GLU A 63 43.56 6.21 20.81
CA GLU A 63 44.14 6.79 22.03
C GLU A 63 43.94 8.30 22.08
N GLN A 64 44.20 8.97 20.95
CA GLN A 64 43.89 10.39 20.76
C GLN A 64 42.39 10.67 20.92
N LEU A 65 41.53 9.76 20.46
CA LEU A 65 40.08 9.89 20.61
C LEU A 65 39.61 9.84 22.09
N ARG A 66 40.33 9.15 22.99
CA ARG A 66 39.96 9.11 24.42
C ARG A 66 40.10 10.46 25.11
N ALA A 67 40.98 11.31 24.62
CA ALA A 67 41.21 12.65 25.16
C ALA A 67 40.29 13.72 24.54
N PHE A 68 39.44 13.35 23.57
CA PHE A 68 38.55 14.29 22.89
C PHE A 68 37.45 14.82 23.84
N PRO A 69 37.34 16.15 24.03
CA PRO A 69 36.26 16.73 24.82
C PRO A 69 34.96 16.71 24.01
N TYR A 70 33.94 16.06 24.54
CA TYR A 70 32.63 16.03 23.89
C TYR A 70 31.93 17.41 23.95
N PRO A 71 31.06 17.72 22.99
CA PRO A 71 30.33 18.98 22.95
C PRO A 71 29.54 19.26 24.23
N ALA A 72 29.37 20.54 24.55
CA ALA A 72 28.58 20.96 25.69
C ALA A 72 27.09 20.64 25.49
N ALA A 73 26.35 20.49 26.58
CA ALA A 73 24.91 20.17 26.53
C ALA A 73 24.07 21.18 25.72
N SER A 74 24.54 22.43 25.60
CA SER A 74 23.89 23.49 24.82
C SER A 74 24.24 23.47 23.32
N THR A 75 25.04 22.50 22.86
CA THR A 75 25.36 22.37 21.44
C THR A 75 24.11 21.98 20.65
N GLU A 76 23.81 22.72 19.58
CA GLU A 76 22.73 22.37 18.66
C GLU A 76 22.95 20.98 18.02
N PRO A 77 21.87 20.29 17.59
CA PRO A 77 21.99 19.02 16.89
C PRO A 77 23.01 19.06 15.75
N ILE A 78 24.00 18.17 15.81
CA ILE A 78 25.10 18.16 14.86
C ILE A 78 24.62 17.54 13.55
N PRO A 79 24.81 18.24 12.41
CA PRO A 79 24.37 17.74 11.11
C PRO A 79 25.24 16.55 10.66
N PHE A 80 24.69 15.73 9.75
CA PHE A 80 25.35 14.57 9.10
C PHE A 80 25.66 13.36 9.99
N ILE A 81 25.47 13.42 11.31
CA ILE A 81 25.41 12.23 12.17
C ILE A 81 23.96 11.80 12.43
N ALA A 82 23.76 10.63 13.03
CA ALA A 82 22.44 10.11 13.36
C ALA A 82 21.57 11.14 14.11
N PRO A 83 20.26 11.24 13.81
CA PRO A 83 19.39 12.25 14.38
C PRO A 83 19.29 12.14 15.91
N PRO A 84 19.05 13.25 16.63
CA PRO A 84 18.95 13.25 18.10
C PRO A 84 17.90 12.27 18.60
N GLN A 85 18.31 11.42 19.55
CA GLN A 85 17.44 10.48 20.24
C GLN A 85 16.82 11.16 21.47
N THR A 86 15.54 10.93 21.75
CA THR A 86 14.78 11.60 22.83
C THR A 86 14.75 10.81 24.14
N ASP A 87 15.26 9.58 24.15
CA ASP A 87 15.27 8.66 25.30
C ASP A 87 16.60 8.70 26.09
N GLY A 88 17.34 9.81 26.01
CA GLY A 88 18.58 9.96 26.75
C GLY A 88 18.38 10.11 28.25
N LEU A 89 19.28 9.51 29.04
CA LEU A 89 19.36 9.63 30.49
C LEU A 89 20.68 10.33 30.86
N ARG A 90 20.60 11.44 31.59
CA ARG A 90 21.76 12.22 32.03
C ARG A 90 21.91 12.12 33.54
N CYS A 91 23.11 11.83 34.02
CA CYS A 91 23.40 11.91 35.45
C CYS A 91 23.29 13.37 35.95
N ASP A 92 22.65 13.61 37.09
CA ASP A 92 22.51 14.97 37.60
C ASP A 92 23.79 15.51 38.26
N THR A 93 24.73 14.61 38.58
CA THR A 93 26.00 14.94 39.28
C THR A 93 27.19 15.10 38.33
N CYS A 94 27.12 14.58 37.10
CA CYS A 94 28.20 14.73 36.12
C CYS A 94 27.67 14.73 34.67
N SER A 95 28.53 15.03 33.70
CA SER A 95 28.15 15.12 32.27
C SER A 95 27.90 13.77 31.59
N TYR A 96 27.77 12.67 32.34
CA TYR A 96 27.56 11.33 31.78
C TYR A 96 26.15 11.15 31.23
N VAL A 97 26.05 10.75 29.96
CA VAL A 97 24.79 10.48 29.26
C VAL A 97 24.78 9.06 28.69
N VAL A 98 23.64 8.38 28.84
CA VAL A 98 23.42 7.03 28.28
C VAL A 98 21.93 6.81 28.04
N ARG A 99 21.56 5.92 27.11
CA ARG A 99 20.15 5.55 26.86
C ARG A 99 19.66 4.37 27.71
N SER A 100 20.58 3.55 28.21
CA SER A 100 20.25 2.35 28.99
C SER A 100 20.11 2.66 30.48
N ARG A 101 18.93 2.36 31.03
CA ARG A 101 18.64 2.49 32.47
C ARG A 101 19.57 1.64 33.35
N GLN A 102 19.97 0.45 32.88
CA GLN A 102 20.90 -0.40 33.62
C GLN A 102 22.30 0.24 33.71
N ARG A 103 22.75 0.91 32.65
CA ARG A 103 24.06 1.57 32.60
C ARG A 103 24.10 2.85 33.42
N ILE A 104 23.04 3.68 33.41
CA ILE A 104 22.98 4.88 34.27
C ILE A 104 22.96 4.48 35.76
N GLN A 105 22.25 3.40 36.11
CA GLN A 105 22.23 2.87 37.47
C GLN A 105 23.59 2.31 37.92
N ALA A 106 24.29 1.60 37.04
CA ALA A 106 25.65 1.15 37.31
C ALA A 106 26.61 2.34 37.51
N HIS A 107 26.55 3.34 36.64
CA HIS A 107 27.32 4.57 36.74
C HIS A 107 27.07 5.31 38.07
N CYS A 108 25.80 5.56 38.43
CA CYS A 108 25.46 6.24 39.68
C CYS A 108 25.90 5.43 40.92
N ARG A 109 25.80 4.09 40.88
CA ARG A 109 26.31 3.21 41.95
C ARG A 109 27.83 3.33 42.12
N GLU A 110 28.58 3.25 41.03
CA GLU A 110 30.04 3.17 41.06
C GLU A 110 30.72 4.53 41.30
N LYS A 111 30.24 5.58 40.64
CA LYS A 111 30.87 6.91 40.66
C LYS A 111 30.29 7.85 41.69
N HIS A 112 29.01 7.68 42.03
CA HIS A 112 28.29 8.56 42.95
C HIS A 112 27.80 7.84 44.21
N ARG A 113 28.19 6.58 44.41
CA ARG A 113 27.81 5.74 45.56
C ARG A 113 26.29 5.70 45.79
N TRP A 114 25.51 5.84 44.73
CA TRP A 114 24.05 5.78 44.81
C TRP A 114 23.62 4.36 45.16
N GLU A 115 22.92 4.18 46.28
CA GLU A 115 22.32 2.90 46.62
C GLU A 115 20.86 2.85 46.14
N ASN A 116 20.51 1.74 45.49
CA ASN A 116 19.13 1.51 45.09
C ASN A 116 18.30 1.20 46.34
N ASP A 117 17.31 2.04 46.60
CA ASP A 117 16.31 1.94 47.67
C ASP A 117 15.43 0.67 47.54
N TRP A 118 15.53 -0.05 46.42
CA TRP A 118 14.80 -1.26 46.12
C TRP A 118 15.65 -2.54 46.27
N ARG A 119 15.51 -3.23 47.41
CA ARG A 119 16.02 -4.60 47.62
C ARG A 119 15.00 -5.65 47.17
N ARG A 120 15.47 -6.83 46.71
CA ARG A 120 14.60 -7.95 46.27
C ARG A 120 13.67 -8.40 47.40
N GLY A 121 12.37 -8.46 47.13
CA GLY A 121 11.32 -8.91 48.06
C GLY A 121 10.29 -7.82 48.37
N GLY A 122 9.03 -8.05 47.93
CA GLY A 122 7.90 -7.15 48.18
C GLY A 122 6.96 -7.01 46.97
N ASN A 123 5.73 -6.55 47.23
CA ASN A 123 4.66 -6.45 46.23
C ASN A 123 4.96 -5.35 45.18
N VAL A 124 5.49 -5.79 44.03
CA VAL A 124 6.00 -4.98 42.91
C VAL A 124 4.98 -3.92 42.41
N ALA A 125 3.69 -4.26 42.42
CA ALA A 125 2.61 -3.41 41.89
C ALA A 125 2.30 -2.18 42.77
N LYS A 126 2.47 -2.27 44.10
CA LYS A 126 2.17 -1.17 45.03
C LYS A 126 3.31 -0.13 45.07
N ARG A 127 4.54 -0.59 44.87
CA ARG A 127 5.76 0.24 44.89
C ARG A 127 6.05 0.94 43.54
N ALA A 128 5.49 0.47 42.43
CA ALA A 128 5.60 1.13 41.12
C ALA A 128 4.79 2.44 41.03
N LYS A 129 3.85 2.69 41.96
CA LYS A 129 3.00 3.90 42.02
C LYS A 129 3.60 5.07 42.82
N GLN A 130 4.77 4.90 43.44
CA GLN A 130 5.45 5.97 44.18
C GLN A 130 6.39 6.72 43.23
N GLU A 131 6.29 8.05 43.18
CA GLU A 131 7.26 8.90 42.48
C GLU A 131 8.65 8.73 43.10
N ARG A 132 9.64 8.42 42.26
CA ARG A 132 11.01 8.11 42.69
C ARG A 132 11.91 9.30 42.40
N THR A 133 12.67 9.73 43.39
CA THR A 133 13.82 10.61 43.20
C THR A 133 15.00 9.78 42.69
N VAL A 134 15.14 9.71 41.36
CA VAL A 134 16.30 9.11 40.71
C VAL A 134 17.38 10.18 40.47
N PRO A 135 18.69 9.87 40.62
CA PRO A 135 19.78 10.84 40.45
C PRO A 135 20.16 11.10 38.98
N TRP A 136 19.18 11.01 38.07
CA TRP A 136 19.37 11.28 36.65
C TRP A 136 18.10 11.86 36.02
N THR A 137 18.29 12.83 35.14
CA THR A 137 17.24 13.40 34.30
C THR A 137 16.93 12.47 33.12
N SER A 138 15.67 12.16 32.90
CA SER A 138 15.21 11.33 31.76
C SER A 138 14.56 12.19 30.68
N GLY A 139 14.60 11.73 29.43
CA GLY A 139 13.94 12.42 28.31
C GLY A 139 14.78 13.54 27.67
N ILE A 140 16.11 13.51 27.87
CA ILE A 140 16.99 14.49 27.22
C ILE A 140 17.26 14.08 25.76
N ARG A 141 17.42 15.08 24.88
CA ARG A 141 17.87 14.87 23.50
C ARG A 141 19.36 14.59 23.50
N CYS A 142 19.78 13.47 22.91
CA CYS A 142 21.19 13.08 22.85
C CYS A 142 21.63 12.54 21.49
N GLN A 143 22.89 12.79 21.15
CA GLN A 143 23.55 12.28 19.96
C GLN A 143 24.86 11.56 20.33
N ARG A 144 25.45 10.87 19.36
CA ARG A 144 26.71 10.18 19.50
C ARG A 144 27.46 10.21 18.17
N PHE A 145 28.76 10.48 18.21
CA PHE A 145 29.60 10.51 17.02
C PHE A 145 29.96 9.11 16.51
N PHE A 146 30.37 8.20 17.41
CA PHE A 146 30.89 6.88 17.02
C PHE A 146 30.02 5.73 17.54
N PRO A 147 29.65 4.76 16.69
CA PRO A 147 28.76 3.67 17.11
C PRO A 147 29.42 2.66 18.07
N SER A 148 30.76 2.59 18.10
CA SER A 148 31.53 1.62 18.89
C SER A 148 32.87 2.20 19.41
N ARG A 149 33.58 1.43 20.25
CA ARG A 149 34.93 1.73 20.80
C ARG A 149 34.99 2.98 21.70
N ALA A 150 36.17 3.59 21.83
CA ALA A 150 36.44 4.64 22.81
C ALA A 150 35.62 5.92 22.59
N GLY A 151 35.21 6.18 21.34
CA GLY A 151 34.36 7.31 20.95
C GLY A 151 32.86 7.12 21.18
N SER A 152 32.43 5.99 21.73
CA SER A 152 31.01 5.61 21.77
C SER A 152 30.19 6.24 22.90
N GLN A 153 30.48 7.49 23.23
CA GLN A 153 29.80 8.21 24.30
C GLN A 153 28.63 9.04 23.75
N TRP A 154 27.52 9.05 24.48
CA TRP A 154 26.40 9.93 24.20
C TRP A 154 26.66 11.29 24.84
N PHE A 155 26.17 12.36 24.21
CA PHE A 155 26.19 13.72 24.74
C PHE A 155 24.84 14.40 24.51
N GLU A 156 24.48 15.33 25.39
CA GLU A 156 23.24 16.10 25.33
C GLU A 156 23.33 17.18 24.24
N VAL A 157 22.23 17.41 23.52
CA VAL A 157 22.13 18.45 22.48
C VAL A 157 20.86 19.29 22.66
N GLY A 158 20.94 20.57 22.30
CA GLY A 158 19.79 21.49 22.30
C GLY A 158 19.31 21.91 23.69
N ARG A 159 20.18 21.90 24.72
CA ARG A 159 19.85 22.51 26.01
C ARG A 159 19.80 24.03 25.86
N ALA A 160 18.61 24.61 25.90
CA ALA A 160 18.41 26.05 25.86
C ALA A 160 19.26 26.76 26.93
N ARG A 161 20.05 27.76 26.51
CA ARG A 161 20.88 28.58 27.40
C ARG A 161 19.94 29.43 28.25
N ALA A 162 19.96 29.25 29.57
CA ALA A 162 19.32 30.17 30.50
C ALA A 162 20.15 31.46 30.53
N GLU A 163 19.79 32.45 29.72
CA GLU A 163 20.22 33.84 29.87
C GLU A 163 19.04 34.71 30.36
N PRO A 164 19.32 35.80 31.09
CA PRO A 164 18.31 36.58 31.81
C PRO A 164 17.39 37.31 30.83
N ALA A 165 16.12 37.42 31.23
CA ALA A 165 14.99 37.88 30.43
C ALA A 165 15.26 39.16 29.60
N PRO A 166 14.97 39.14 28.29
CA PRO A 166 14.46 40.29 27.59
C PRO A 166 12.92 40.24 27.64
N THR A 167 12.34 41.31 28.17
CA THR A 167 10.92 41.64 28.06
C THR A 167 10.47 41.59 26.60
N HIS A 168 9.58 40.65 26.22
CA HIS A 168 8.56 40.73 25.15
C HIS A 168 7.80 39.38 25.03
N PRO A 169 6.64 39.38 24.35
CA PRO A 169 5.29 39.34 24.90
C PRO A 169 4.84 37.95 25.39
N GLU A 170 3.73 37.91 26.14
CA GLU A 170 3.02 36.72 26.63
C GLU A 170 3.10 35.51 25.68
N THR A 171 3.95 34.52 26.00
CA THR A 171 3.79 33.16 25.48
C THR A 171 2.74 32.50 26.36
N VAL A 172 1.54 32.31 25.81
CA VAL A 172 0.47 31.55 26.46
C VAL A 172 1.03 30.16 26.80
N GLU A 173 1.14 29.84 28.09
CA GLU A 173 1.40 28.47 28.54
C GLU A 173 0.32 27.57 27.91
N GLU A 174 0.72 26.69 26.98
CA GLU A 174 -0.20 25.75 26.32
C GLU A 174 -0.87 24.90 27.41
N SER A 175 -2.20 25.00 27.54
CA SER A 175 -2.92 24.31 28.61
C SER A 175 -2.74 22.79 28.49
N PRO A 176 -2.82 22.02 29.59
CA PRO A 176 -2.76 20.55 29.54
C PRO A 176 -3.75 19.96 28.53
N GLU A 177 -4.91 20.60 28.36
CA GLU A 177 -5.95 20.24 27.40
C GLU A 177 -5.50 20.44 25.95
N GLN A 178 -4.88 21.60 25.66
CA GLN A 178 -4.38 21.93 24.32
C GLN A 178 -3.24 20.97 23.90
N ARG A 179 -2.31 20.69 24.82
CA ARG A 179 -1.24 19.72 24.59
C ARG A 179 -1.80 18.32 24.31
N PHE A 180 -2.79 17.88 25.09
CA PHE A 180 -3.42 16.58 24.91
C PHE A 180 -4.18 16.48 23.59
N ALA A 181 -4.95 17.51 23.23
CA ALA A 181 -5.67 17.59 21.97
C ALA A 181 -4.74 17.53 20.75
N ARG A 182 -3.57 18.19 20.81
CA ARG A 182 -2.55 18.12 19.77
C ARG A 182 -2.01 16.70 19.58
N ILE A 183 -1.65 16.02 20.68
CA ILE A 183 -1.16 14.64 20.65
C ILE A 183 -2.23 13.70 20.07
N HIS A 184 -3.48 13.83 20.51
CA HIS A 184 -4.59 13.04 19.98
C HIS A 184 -4.78 13.24 18.47
N ARG A 185 -4.82 14.49 17.99
CA ARG A 185 -4.97 14.77 16.54
C ARG A 185 -3.81 14.20 15.74
N ALA A 186 -2.57 14.34 16.21
CA ALA A 186 -1.40 13.78 15.54
C ALA A 186 -1.44 12.24 15.48
N GLN A 187 -1.92 11.58 16.54
CA GLN A 187 -2.10 10.13 16.56
C GLN A 187 -3.23 9.67 15.64
N ALA A 188 -4.38 10.34 15.66
CA ALA A 188 -5.50 10.06 14.75
C ALA A 188 -5.09 10.23 13.29
N HIS A 189 -4.41 11.33 12.94
CA HIS A 189 -3.92 11.57 11.59
C HIS A 189 -2.89 10.52 11.13
N ARG A 190 -1.98 10.09 12.02
CA ARG A 190 -1.03 9.00 11.72
C ARG A 190 -1.73 7.66 11.51
N PHE A 191 -2.77 7.38 12.29
CA PHE A 191 -3.55 6.16 12.17
C PHE A 191 -4.34 6.13 10.86
N ASP A 192 -5.02 7.23 10.53
CA ASP A 192 -5.78 7.37 9.28
C ASP A 192 -4.86 7.32 8.04
N THR A 193 -3.72 8.02 8.08
CA THR A 193 -2.73 7.97 6.99
C THR A 193 -2.19 6.55 6.75
N LYS A 194 -1.91 5.80 7.83
CA LYS A 194 -1.44 4.41 7.72
C LYS A 194 -2.53 3.48 7.16
N ARG A 195 -3.78 3.62 7.62
CA ARG A 195 -4.92 2.86 7.08
C ARG A 195 -5.19 3.15 5.60
N ARG A 196 -4.97 4.40 5.15
CA ARG A 196 -5.13 4.77 3.73
C ARG A 196 -4.02 4.21 2.82
N GLN A 197 -2.86 3.90 3.37
CA GLN A 197 -1.71 3.40 2.61
C GLN A 197 -1.67 1.88 2.46
N ILE A 198 -2.23 1.14 3.41
CA ILE A 198 -2.23 -0.33 3.41
C ILE A 198 -3.63 -0.81 3.04
N ILE A 199 -3.71 -1.79 2.14
CA ILE A 199 -5.00 -2.37 1.75
C ILE A 199 -5.51 -3.26 2.90
N GLU A 200 -6.60 -2.81 3.52
CA GLU A 200 -7.34 -3.59 4.52
C GLU A 200 -8.56 -4.28 3.87
N VAL A 201 -8.83 -5.52 4.27
CA VAL A 201 -10.05 -6.22 3.87
C VAL A 201 -11.17 -5.79 4.82
N GLY A 202 -12.20 -5.13 4.29
CA GLY A 202 -13.43 -4.87 5.03
C GLY A 202 -14.18 -6.18 5.34
N ASP A 203 -15.11 -6.17 6.30
CA ASP A 203 -15.94 -7.35 6.58
C ASP A 203 -16.67 -7.77 5.29
N ASP A 204 -16.37 -8.98 4.80
CA ASP A 204 -16.96 -9.53 3.59
C ASP A 204 -18.48 -9.44 3.62
N LYS A 205 -19.13 -9.58 4.80
CA LYS A 205 -20.59 -9.46 4.99
C LYS A 205 -21.12 -8.04 4.81
N ALA A 206 -20.26 -7.04 4.96
CA ALA A 206 -20.56 -5.63 4.81
C ALA A 206 -20.22 -5.08 3.41
N GLU A 207 -19.38 -5.76 2.61
CA GLU A 207 -19.02 -5.35 1.23
C GLU A 207 -20.27 -5.32 0.33
N PRO A 208 -20.82 -4.13 0.01
CA PRO A 208 -22.07 -4.02 -0.73
C PRO A 208 -21.88 -4.36 -2.22
N ASN A 209 -20.65 -4.29 -2.74
CA ASN A 209 -20.36 -4.55 -4.14
C ASN A 209 -20.17 -6.04 -4.42
N ARG A 210 -21.22 -6.68 -4.94
CA ARG A 210 -21.22 -8.10 -5.34
C ARG A 210 -20.15 -8.45 -6.37
N TRP A 211 -19.68 -7.48 -7.16
CA TRP A 211 -18.61 -7.67 -8.13
C TRP A 211 -17.24 -7.72 -7.46
N LEU A 212 -16.92 -6.78 -6.57
CA LEU A 212 -15.67 -6.81 -5.78
C LEU A 212 -15.53 -8.10 -4.98
N ARG A 213 -16.63 -8.59 -4.40
CA ARG A 213 -16.67 -9.91 -3.74
C ARG A 213 -16.37 -11.09 -4.67
N ARG A 214 -16.74 -11.00 -5.96
CA ARG A 214 -16.50 -12.06 -6.96
C ARG A 214 -15.08 -12.01 -7.51
N VAL A 215 -14.54 -10.83 -7.74
CA VAL A 215 -13.16 -10.68 -8.23
C VAL A 215 -12.15 -10.88 -7.10
N GLY A 216 -12.45 -10.44 -5.88
CA GLY A 216 -11.63 -10.71 -4.70
C GLY A 216 -10.36 -9.86 -4.60
N TRP A 217 -10.36 -8.66 -5.19
CA TRP A 217 -9.17 -7.80 -5.26
C TRP A 217 -8.64 -7.39 -3.88
N ALA A 218 -9.55 -7.07 -2.95
CA ALA A 218 -9.17 -6.65 -1.60
C ALA A 218 -8.47 -7.77 -0.84
N GLN A 219 -8.94 -9.01 -0.99
CA GLN A 219 -8.34 -10.19 -0.37
C GLN A 219 -6.98 -10.51 -0.99
N HIS A 220 -6.85 -10.40 -2.32
CA HIS A 220 -5.60 -10.62 -3.03
C HIS A 220 -4.49 -9.63 -2.64
N LEU A 221 -4.83 -8.34 -2.57
CA LEU A 221 -3.86 -7.27 -2.32
C LEU A 221 -3.75 -6.90 -0.82
N GLN A 222 -4.31 -7.72 0.08
CA GLN A 222 -4.36 -7.43 1.50
C GLN A 222 -2.95 -7.24 2.09
N GLY A 223 -2.79 -6.17 2.87
CA GLY A 223 -1.53 -5.88 3.56
C GLY A 223 -0.47 -5.20 2.69
N LEU A 224 -0.71 -5.07 1.38
CA LEU A 224 0.20 -4.40 0.46
C LEU A 224 0.01 -2.88 0.46
N ASN A 225 1.09 -2.16 0.15
CA ASN A 225 1.07 -0.71 0.06
C ASN A 225 0.44 -0.24 -1.25
N ARG A 226 -0.65 0.51 -1.13
CA ARG A 226 -1.47 0.97 -2.25
C ARG A 226 -0.73 1.89 -3.22
N ALA A 227 0.02 2.85 -2.68
CA ALA A 227 0.78 3.81 -3.48
C ALA A 227 1.93 3.10 -4.24
N LYS A 228 2.59 2.14 -3.59
CA LYS A 228 3.64 1.32 -4.22
C LYS A 228 3.07 0.49 -5.38
N LEU A 229 1.91 -0.14 -5.19
CA LEU A 229 1.21 -0.88 -6.24
C LEU A 229 0.79 0.02 -7.41
N GLN A 230 0.23 1.21 -7.14
CA GLN A 230 -0.10 2.16 -8.20
C GLN A 230 1.14 2.64 -8.96
N GLY A 231 2.24 2.90 -8.23
CA GLY A 231 3.54 3.25 -8.80
C GLY A 231 4.08 2.21 -9.79
N SER A 232 3.83 0.92 -9.56
CA SER A 232 4.23 -0.14 -10.49
C SER A 232 3.58 0.00 -11.89
N MET A 233 2.42 0.64 -11.98
CA MET A 233 1.67 0.86 -13.23
C MET A 233 1.90 2.23 -13.86
N GLU A 234 2.69 3.10 -13.23
CA GLU A 234 2.96 4.44 -13.73
C GLU A 234 3.73 4.40 -15.07
N ARG A 235 3.78 5.56 -15.75
CA ARG A 235 4.60 5.69 -16.94
C ARG A 235 6.07 5.43 -16.60
N VAL A 236 6.82 5.00 -17.61
CA VAL A 236 8.23 4.68 -17.47
C VAL A 236 9.01 5.98 -17.27
N GLY A 237 9.90 6.01 -16.27
CA GLY A 237 10.77 7.15 -15.96
C GLY A 237 11.94 7.27 -16.94
N GLU A 238 12.63 8.42 -16.93
CA GLU A 238 13.81 8.67 -17.79
C GLU A 238 15.01 7.77 -17.46
N ASP A 239 15.07 7.29 -16.22
CA ASP A 239 16.11 6.41 -15.66
C ASP A 239 15.90 4.92 -15.97
N GLU A 240 14.72 4.52 -16.45
CA GLU A 240 14.36 3.13 -16.73
C GLU A 240 14.59 2.74 -18.21
N ALA A 241 15.82 2.94 -18.72
CA ALA A 241 16.14 2.78 -20.15
C ALA A 241 15.75 1.41 -20.75
N VAL A 242 15.93 0.32 -20.00
CA VAL A 242 15.53 -1.03 -20.44
C VAL A 242 14.01 -1.14 -20.58
N LEU A 243 13.25 -0.72 -19.56
CA LEU A 243 11.78 -0.77 -19.58
C LEU A 243 11.20 0.16 -20.66
N GLN A 244 11.87 1.28 -20.98
CA GLN A 244 11.50 2.12 -22.13
C GLN A 244 11.61 1.36 -23.45
N ARG A 245 12.71 0.60 -23.64
CA ARG A 245 12.89 -0.25 -24.83
C ARG A 245 11.86 -1.36 -24.90
N MET A 246 11.56 -2.00 -23.77
CA MET A 246 10.50 -3.01 -23.68
C MET A 246 9.13 -2.43 -24.05
N CYS A 247 8.76 -1.25 -23.52
CA CYS A 247 7.50 -0.60 -23.85
C CYS A 247 7.42 -0.18 -25.33
N ALA A 248 8.51 0.33 -25.90
CA ALA A 248 8.57 0.69 -27.31
C ALA A 248 8.44 -0.55 -28.23
N SER A 249 9.05 -1.67 -27.83
CA SER A 249 8.91 -2.95 -28.51
C SER A 249 7.47 -3.48 -28.44
N LEU A 250 6.87 -3.45 -27.26
CA LEU A 250 5.48 -3.84 -27.04
C LEU A 250 4.52 -3.02 -27.94
N GLU A 251 4.72 -1.72 -28.05
CA GLU A 251 3.90 -0.87 -28.91
C GLU A 251 4.00 -1.25 -30.39
N ARG A 252 5.22 -1.49 -30.91
CA ARG A 252 5.41 -1.98 -32.29
C ARG A 252 4.73 -3.34 -32.50
N VAL A 253 4.95 -4.28 -31.59
CA VAL A 253 4.35 -5.63 -31.65
C VAL A 253 2.82 -5.56 -31.65
N MET A 254 2.22 -4.71 -30.81
CA MET A 254 0.77 -4.53 -30.80
C MET A 254 0.25 -3.96 -32.13
N ASN A 255 0.93 -2.96 -32.70
CA ASN A 255 0.55 -2.38 -33.99
C ASN A 255 0.66 -3.41 -35.13
N GLU A 256 1.74 -4.19 -35.18
CA GLU A 256 1.91 -5.28 -36.15
C GLU A 256 0.85 -6.38 -35.97
N ALA A 257 0.50 -6.71 -34.73
CA ALA A 257 -0.54 -7.68 -34.44
C ALA A 257 -1.92 -7.20 -34.89
N GLN A 258 -2.22 -5.91 -34.69
CA GLN A 258 -3.45 -5.29 -35.19
C GLN A 258 -3.48 -5.29 -36.73
N ALA A 259 -2.39 -4.90 -37.39
CA ALA A 259 -2.26 -4.87 -38.84
C ALA A 259 -2.45 -6.28 -39.44
N THR A 260 -1.81 -7.29 -38.83
CA THR A 260 -1.95 -8.70 -39.23
C THR A 260 -3.40 -9.18 -39.14
N ALA A 261 -4.10 -8.82 -38.05
CA ALA A 261 -5.51 -9.17 -37.89
C ALA A 261 -6.41 -8.39 -38.88
N ALA A 262 -6.09 -7.12 -39.16
CA ALA A 262 -6.85 -6.29 -40.10
C ALA A 262 -6.70 -6.74 -41.56
N ALA A 263 -5.52 -7.26 -41.93
CA ALA A 263 -5.23 -7.86 -43.22
C ALA A 263 -5.93 -9.22 -43.43
N MET A 264 -6.68 -9.71 -42.45
CA MET A 264 -7.38 -11.00 -42.49
C MET A 264 -6.43 -12.18 -42.74
N ALA A 265 -5.26 -12.18 -42.09
CA ALA A 265 -4.28 -13.26 -42.22
C ALA A 265 -4.92 -14.65 -41.99
N GLY A 266 -4.82 -15.54 -42.98
CA GLY A 266 -5.43 -16.88 -42.94
C GLY A 266 -6.92 -16.94 -43.28
N GLY A 267 -7.55 -15.82 -43.64
CA GLY A 267 -8.95 -15.74 -44.06
C GLY A 267 -9.97 -15.93 -42.92
N HIS A 268 -11.25 -16.00 -43.31
CA HIS A 268 -12.36 -16.03 -42.36
C HIS A 268 -12.29 -17.20 -41.36
N ALA A 269 -11.84 -18.38 -41.78
CA ALA A 269 -11.78 -19.55 -40.90
C ALA A 269 -10.90 -19.30 -39.68
N VAL A 270 -9.73 -18.68 -39.89
CA VAL A 270 -8.79 -18.30 -38.81
C VAL A 270 -9.40 -17.21 -37.93
N LEU A 271 -10.06 -16.21 -38.51
CA LEU A 271 -10.73 -15.14 -37.75
C LEU A 271 -11.93 -15.65 -36.92
N PHE A 272 -12.64 -16.67 -37.38
CA PHE A 272 -13.66 -17.34 -36.56
C PHE A 272 -13.04 -18.14 -35.41
N GLU A 273 -11.89 -18.78 -35.65
CA GLU A 273 -11.21 -19.56 -34.62
C GLU A 273 -10.65 -18.66 -33.52
N ILE A 274 -9.94 -17.58 -33.85
CA ILE A 274 -9.38 -16.66 -32.86
C ILE A 274 -10.48 -15.92 -32.05
N ASN A 275 -11.69 -15.76 -32.62
CA ASN A 275 -12.82 -15.16 -31.91
C ASN A 275 -13.55 -16.12 -30.96
N ARG A 276 -13.12 -17.39 -30.88
CA ARG A 276 -13.78 -18.40 -30.06
C ARG A 276 -13.76 -18.01 -28.58
N LYS A 277 -14.88 -18.27 -27.89
CA LYS A 277 -15.03 -18.10 -26.44
C LYS A 277 -15.18 -19.44 -25.71
N LYS A 278 -15.91 -20.39 -26.32
CA LYS A 278 -16.06 -21.76 -25.84
C LYS A 278 -15.49 -22.72 -26.88
N ALA A 279 -14.74 -23.73 -26.45
CA ALA A 279 -14.02 -24.64 -27.35
C ALA A 279 -14.95 -25.32 -28.38
N ASP A 280 -16.16 -25.68 -27.96
CA ASP A 280 -17.19 -26.40 -28.73
C ASP A 280 -18.12 -25.48 -29.54
N VAL A 281 -18.25 -24.19 -29.18
CA VAL A 281 -19.19 -23.27 -29.83
C VAL A 281 -18.48 -22.35 -30.84
N LYS A 282 -18.86 -22.46 -32.12
CA LYS A 282 -18.38 -21.56 -33.17
C LYS A 282 -18.98 -20.15 -32.97
N PRO A 283 -18.17 -19.07 -33.04
CA PRO A 283 -18.66 -17.71 -33.01
C PRO A 283 -19.61 -17.39 -34.17
N ASN A 284 -20.55 -16.47 -33.94
CA ASN A 284 -21.49 -15.99 -34.95
C ASN A 284 -20.89 -14.93 -35.89
N ARG A 285 -19.72 -14.38 -35.56
CA ARG A 285 -18.99 -13.37 -36.33
C ARG A 285 -17.49 -13.64 -36.29
N PRO A 286 -16.74 -13.29 -37.35
CA PRO A 286 -15.28 -13.33 -37.30
C PRO A 286 -14.75 -12.30 -36.30
N PHE A 287 -13.51 -12.46 -35.86
CA PHE A 287 -12.81 -11.46 -35.07
C PHE A 287 -12.66 -10.16 -35.87
N ASP A 288 -12.95 -9.02 -35.23
CA ASP A 288 -12.76 -7.69 -35.83
C ASP A 288 -11.70 -6.91 -35.04
N SER A 289 -10.57 -6.64 -35.69
CA SER A 289 -9.46 -5.87 -35.11
C SER A 289 -9.60 -4.37 -35.29
N ARG A 290 -10.54 -3.91 -36.13
CA ARG A 290 -10.73 -2.48 -36.39
C ARG A 290 -11.28 -1.79 -35.15
N MET A 291 -10.77 -0.60 -34.89
CA MET A 291 -11.22 0.29 -33.83
C MET A 291 -10.77 1.71 -34.11
N GLU A 292 -11.44 2.66 -33.48
CA GLU A 292 -11.03 4.06 -33.48
C GLU A 292 -9.66 4.24 -32.82
N GLU A 293 -8.90 5.25 -33.27
CA GLU A 293 -7.54 5.52 -32.81
C GLU A 293 -7.47 5.77 -31.29
N ASP A 294 -8.42 6.53 -30.75
CA ASP A 294 -8.54 6.77 -29.30
C ASP A 294 -8.80 5.50 -28.51
N SER A 295 -9.60 4.58 -29.07
CA SER A 295 -9.86 3.28 -28.44
C SER A 295 -8.62 2.39 -28.48
N TRP A 296 -7.85 2.45 -29.57
CA TRP A 296 -6.58 1.73 -29.67
C TRP A 296 -5.54 2.25 -28.69
N GLY A 297 -5.39 3.57 -28.56
CA GLY A 297 -4.50 4.21 -27.59
C GLY A 297 -4.78 3.73 -26.15
N ARG A 298 -6.07 3.69 -25.76
CA ARG A 298 -6.47 3.16 -24.45
C ARG A 298 -6.12 1.68 -24.27
N TYR A 299 -6.24 0.87 -25.32
CA TYR A 299 -5.96 -0.57 -25.22
C TYR A 299 -4.46 -0.84 -25.09
N LYS A 300 -3.63 -0.10 -25.84
CA LYS A 300 -2.17 -0.12 -25.70
C LYS A 300 -1.75 0.25 -24.29
N GLU A 301 -2.36 1.29 -23.72
CA GLU A 301 -2.07 1.74 -22.35
C GLU A 301 -2.37 0.66 -21.30
N VAL A 302 -3.47 -0.10 -21.45
CA VAL A 302 -3.79 -1.22 -20.56
C VAL A 302 -2.69 -2.28 -20.58
N ILE A 303 -2.24 -2.70 -21.77
CA ILE A 303 -1.20 -3.74 -21.88
C ILE A 303 0.17 -3.22 -21.45
N ARG A 304 0.48 -1.95 -21.73
CA ARG A 304 1.69 -1.28 -21.24
C ARG A 304 1.76 -1.29 -19.71
N LYS A 305 0.65 -0.93 -19.04
CA LYS A 305 0.54 -0.99 -17.58
C LYS A 305 0.83 -2.39 -17.05
N LEU A 306 0.24 -3.42 -17.66
CA LEU A 306 0.50 -4.81 -17.29
C LEU A 306 1.97 -5.21 -17.48
N LEU A 307 2.63 -4.79 -18.57
CA LEU A 307 4.07 -5.01 -18.76
C LEU A 307 4.90 -4.33 -17.67
N CYS A 308 4.65 -3.05 -17.40
CA CYS A 308 5.33 -2.29 -16.35
C CYS A 308 5.16 -2.95 -14.98
N PHE A 309 3.97 -3.42 -14.66
CA PHE A 309 3.69 -4.15 -13.44
C PHE A 309 4.55 -5.40 -13.33
N VAL A 310 4.47 -6.32 -14.30
CA VAL A 310 5.23 -7.57 -14.26
C VAL A 310 6.73 -7.29 -14.09
N GLN A 311 7.28 -6.38 -14.91
CA GLN A 311 8.71 -6.08 -14.86
C GLN A 311 9.15 -5.44 -13.54
N ARG A 312 8.35 -4.53 -12.97
CA ARG A 312 8.73 -3.83 -11.73
C ARG A 312 8.54 -4.71 -10.51
N THR A 313 7.46 -5.51 -10.46
CA THR A 313 7.18 -6.35 -9.30
C THR A 313 8.10 -7.55 -9.20
N ASP A 314 8.68 -8.01 -10.30
CA ASP A 314 9.69 -9.07 -10.31
C ASP A 314 10.96 -8.70 -9.52
N GLN A 315 11.27 -7.39 -9.44
CA GLN A 315 12.43 -6.87 -8.71
C GLN A 315 12.13 -6.50 -7.24
N TRP A 316 10.91 -6.74 -6.75
CA TRP A 316 10.53 -6.36 -5.39
C TRP A 316 10.94 -7.41 -4.36
N GLU A 317 11.06 -6.98 -3.10
CA GLU A 317 11.17 -7.89 -1.98
C GLU A 317 9.86 -8.67 -1.80
N GLU A 318 9.97 -9.95 -1.42
CA GLU A 318 8.84 -10.89 -1.27
C GLU A 318 7.69 -10.34 -0.41
N GLN A 319 8.02 -9.52 0.60
CA GLN A 319 7.04 -8.91 1.51
C GLN A 319 6.15 -7.82 0.88
N ASP A 320 6.59 -7.22 -0.23
CA ASP A 320 5.87 -6.16 -0.94
C ASP A 320 5.30 -6.63 -2.28
N GLN A 321 5.78 -7.78 -2.79
CA GLN A 321 5.40 -8.33 -4.07
C GLN A 321 3.98 -8.93 -3.99
N PRO A 322 3.07 -8.60 -4.93
CA PRO A 322 1.82 -9.34 -5.06
C PRO A 322 2.10 -10.82 -5.33
N PRO A 323 1.32 -11.76 -4.77
CA PRO A 323 1.64 -13.20 -4.75
C PRO A 323 1.49 -13.94 -6.11
N HIS A 324 1.76 -13.25 -7.22
CA HIS A 324 1.81 -13.85 -8.55
C HIS A 324 3.19 -14.44 -8.81
N GLU A 325 3.24 -15.49 -9.63
CA GLU A 325 4.46 -16.21 -9.96
C GLU A 325 4.52 -16.45 -11.47
N LEU A 326 5.70 -16.24 -12.07
CA LEU A 326 5.96 -16.66 -13.43
C LEU A 326 6.33 -18.14 -13.44
N THR A 327 5.74 -18.91 -14.35
CA THR A 327 6.23 -20.27 -14.61
C THR A 327 7.66 -20.21 -15.13
N ALA A 328 8.45 -21.28 -14.96
CA ALA A 328 9.85 -21.31 -15.44
C ALA A 328 9.98 -20.87 -16.91
N LYS A 329 9.09 -21.35 -17.79
CA LYS A 329 9.05 -20.95 -19.19
C LYS A 329 8.72 -19.45 -19.38
N GLN A 330 7.82 -18.89 -18.57
CA GLN A 330 7.49 -17.46 -18.65
C GLN A 330 8.66 -16.62 -18.16
N ALA A 331 9.33 -17.01 -17.07
CA ALA A 331 10.53 -16.36 -16.57
C ALA A 331 11.63 -16.34 -17.65
N ASP A 332 11.96 -17.51 -18.24
CA ASP A 332 12.97 -17.60 -19.31
C ASP A 332 12.68 -16.66 -20.50
N LEU A 333 11.40 -16.53 -20.88
CA LEU A 333 10.98 -15.65 -21.98
C LEU A 333 11.04 -14.17 -21.59
N PHE A 334 10.73 -13.84 -20.34
CA PHE A 334 10.83 -12.47 -19.83
C PHE A 334 12.29 -12.04 -19.67
N ASP A 335 13.15 -12.93 -19.18
CA ASP A 335 14.60 -12.71 -19.10
C ASP A 335 15.18 -12.48 -20.50
N ALA A 336 14.86 -13.34 -21.46
CA ALA A 336 15.29 -13.15 -22.86
C ALA A 336 14.79 -11.82 -23.46
N PHE A 337 13.58 -11.38 -23.10
CA PHE A 337 13.06 -10.09 -23.55
C PHE A 337 13.78 -8.91 -22.88
N ALA A 338 14.03 -8.98 -21.58
CA ALA A 338 14.76 -7.96 -20.83
C ALA A 338 16.21 -7.85 -21.32
N GLU A 339 16.90 -8.98 -21.53
CA GLU A 339 18.25 -9.02 -22.09
C GLU A 339 18.27 -8.41 -23.50
N ALA A 340 17.35 -8.81 -24.40
CA ALA A 340 17.28 -8.23 -25.74
C ALA A 340 17.01 -6.72 -25.72
N ALA A 341 16.23 -6.22 -24.75
CA ALA A 341 15.98 -4.80 -24.57
C ALA A 341 17.20 -4.05 -24.00
N GLU A 342 17.97 -4.67 -23.10
CA GLU A 342 19.21 -4.10 -22.55
C GLU A 342 20.29 -3.95 -23.63
N HIS A 343 20.49 -4.98 -24.46
CA HIS A 343 21.40 -4.89 -25.61
C HIS A 343 20.98 -3.75 -26.55
N SER A 344 19.69 -3.65 -26.87
CA SER A 344 19.16 -2.56 -27.70
C SER A 344 19.31 -1.17 -27.05
N ALA A 345 19.26 -1.08 -25.72
CA ALA A 345 19.49 0.18 -25.00
C ALA A 345 20.96 0.61 -25.05
N SER A 346 21.90 -0.32 -24.88
CA SER A 346 23.35 -0.05 -24.93
C SER A 346 23.79 0.45 -26.30
N GLU A 347 23.39 -0.23 -27.38
CA GLU A 347 23.84 0.14 -28.73
C GLU A 347 23.26 1.46 -29.23
N ALA A 348 22.05 1.81 -28.78
CA ALA A 348 21.46 3.11 -29.07
C ALA A 348 22.24 4.26 -28.40
N ALA A 349 22.88 4.01 -27.25
CA ALA A 349 23.81 4.97 -26.65
C ALA A 349 25.11 5.08 -27.46
N ASP A 350 25.51 4.01 -28.12
CA ASP A 350 26.69 3.94 -29.01
C ASP A 350 26.42 4.43 -30.45
N GLY A 351 25.19 4.82 -30.77
CA GLY A 351 24.81 5.43 -32.06
C GLY A 351 24.59 4.43 -33.21
N ALA A 352 24.53 3.12 -32.93
CA ALA A 352 24.21 2.09 -33.90
C ALA A 352 22.73 1.69 -33.78
N ALA A 353 21.89 2.10 -34.74
CA ALA A 353 20.52 1.61 -34.84
C ALA A 353 20.47 0.40 -35.77
N ASP A 354 20.63 -0.82 -35.23
CA ASP A 354 20.45 -2.03 -36.02
C ASP A 354 18.99 -2.51 -36.05
N THR A 355 18.47 -2.72 -37.25
CA THR A 355 17.13 -3.25 -37.50
C THR A 355 17.00 -4.71 -37.05
N ALA A 356 18.10 -5.48 -37.05
CA ALA A 356 18.09 -6.88 -36.64
C ALA A 356 17.88 -7.05 -35.11
N HIS A 357 18.48 -6.18 -34.30
CA HIS A 357 18.28 -6.17 -32.86
C HIS A 357 16.85 -5.80 -32.51
N MET A 358 16.26 -4.79 -33.16
CA MET A 358 14.85 -4.44 -32.99
C MET A 358 13.91 -5.63 -33.28
N ALA A 359 14.16 -6.37 -34.37
CA ALA A 359 13.35 -7.54 -34.72
C ALA A 359 13.47 -8.67 -33.68
N THR A 360 14.65 -8.84 -33.08
CA THR A 360 14.91 -9.83 -32.03
C THR A 360 14.20 -9.45 -30.73
N THR A 361 14.27 -8.17 -30.33
CA THR A 361 13.53 -7.64 -29.18
C THR A 361 12.03 -7.77 -29.37
N ASP A 362 11.51 -7.42 -30.56
CA ASP A 362 10.08 -7.50 -30.89
C ASP A 362 9.58 -8.97 -30.91
N ARG A 363 10.42 -9.91 -31.35
CA ARG A 363 10.11 -11.34 -31.26
C ARG A 363 10.02 -11.82 -29.82
N SER A 364 11.02 -11.48 -29.00
CA SER A 364 11.06 -11.86 -27.58
C SER A 364 9.89 -11.25 -26.80
N CYS A 365 9.54 -10.00 -27.12
CA CYS A 365 8.35 -9.32 -26.58
C CYS A 365 7.07 -10.10 -26.89
N LEU A 366 6.84 -10.46 -28.16
CA LEU A 366 5.66 -11.21 -28.57
C LEU A 366 5.56 -12.56 -27.83
N ASP A 367 6.67 -13.29 -27.74
CA ASP A 367 6.70 -14.60 -27.11
C ASP A 367 6.46 -14.51 -25.59
N ALA A 368 7.08 -13.55 -24.91
CA ALA A 368 6.87 -13.28 -23.49
C ALA A 368 5.41 -12.87 -23.19
N MET A 369 4.86 -11.94 -23.95
CA MET A 369 3.49 -11.44 -23.73
C MET A 369 2.42 -12.50 -23.99
N VAL A 370 2.57 -13.35 -25.02
CA VAL A 370 1.64 -14.46 -25.25
C VAL A 370 1.78 -15.53 -24.17
N ALA A 371 3.00 -15.79 -23.69
CA ALA A 371 3.24 -16.79 -22.64
C ALA A 371 2.49 -16.46 -21.34
N LEU A 372 2.28 -15.19 -20.99
CA LEU A 372 1.49 -14.80 -19.81
C LEU A 372 0.04 -15.30 -19.84
N PHE A 373 -0.54 -15.50 -21.03
CA PHE A 373 -1.88 -16.06 -21.18
C PHE A 373 -1.89 -17.60 -21.17
N ASP A 374 -0.78 -18.24 -21.55
CA ASP A 374 -0.57 -19.70 -21.48
C ASP A 374 -0.13 -20.11 -20.07
N HIS A 375 -1.00 -19.85 -19.09
CA HIS A 375 -0.78 -20.18 -17.67
C HIS A 375 -1.97 -21.02 -17.18
N GLN A 376 -1.72 -22.23 -16.70
CA GLN A 376 -2.71 -23.03 -15.98
C GLN A 376 -2.37 -22.95 -14.48
N TYR A 377 -3.18 -22.21 -13.72
CA TYR A 377 -2.91 -21.95 -12.30
C TYR A 377 -3.42 -23.10 -11.43
N LYS A 378 -2.70 -23.42 -10.35
CA LYS A 378 -2.92 -24.64 -9.56
C LYS A 378 -3.73 -24.41 -8.30
N HIS A 379 -3.54 -23.28 -7.62
CA HIS A 379 -4.21 -22.99 -6.35
C HIS A 379 -5.12 -21.77 -6.48
N THR A 380 -4.58 -20.66 -6.99
CA THR A 380 -5.35 -19.42 -7.12
C THR A 380 -5.15 -18.79 -8.50
N HIS A 381 -6.20 -18.16 -9.02
CA HIS A 381 -6.12 -17.42 -10.28
C HIS A 381 -5.15 -16.22 -10.22
N TYR A 382 -4.80 -15.78 -9.02
CA TYR A 382 -3.86 -14.69 -8.79
C TYR A 382 -2.38 -15.10 -8.87
N GLU A 383 -2.08 -16.39 -8.99
CA GLU A 383 -0.76 -16.87 -9.42
C GLU A 383 -0.37 -16.27 -10.78
N ASN A 384 -1.36 -15.95 -11.62
CA ASN A 384 -1.10 -15.34 -12.90
C ASN A 384 -0.86 -13.82 -12.80
N ALA A 385 0.26 -13.38 -13.37
CA ALA A 385 0.69 -11.99 -13.38
C ALA A 385 -0.30 -11.02 -14.05
N ILE A 386 -1.00 -11.43 -15.12
CA ILE A 386 -2.03 -10.59 -15.78
C ILE A 386 -3.22 -10.38 -14.84
N ILE A 387 -3.69 -11.43 -14.17
CA ILE A 387 -4.84 -11.30 -13.26
C ILE A 387 -4.47 -10.48 -12.02
N SER A 388 -3.26 -10.67 -11.48
CA SER A 388 -2.72 -9.86 -10.38
C SER A 388 -2.60 -8.38 -10.78
N GLY A 389 -2.05 -8.09 -11.96
CA GLY A 389 -1.99 -6.72 -12.50
C GLY A 389 -3.37 -6.13 -12.74
N LEU A 390 -4.34 -6.94 -13.20
CA LEU A 390 -5.75 -6.55 -13.32
C LEU A 390 -6.45 -6.36 -11.96
N ALA A 391 -5.89 -6.77 -10.83
CA ALA A 391 -6.38 -6.34 -9.52
C ALA A 391 -5.85 -4.95 -9.16
N VAL A 392 -4.55 -4.72 -9.41
CA VAL A 392 -3.89 -3.43 -9.14
C VAL A 392 -4.47 -2.30 -9.98
N MET A 393 -4.79 -2.56 -11.25
CA MET A 393 -5.49 -1.59 -12.11
C MET A 393 -6.88 -1.21 -11.58
N GLY A 394 -7.47 -2.03 -10.69
CA GLY A 394 -8.73 -1.75 -10.01
C GLY A 394 -8.61 -0.74 -8.87
N LEU A 395 -7.41 -0.30 -8.50
CA LEU A 395 -7.18 0.70 -7.46
C LEU A 395 -7.37 2.12 -8.02
N ARG A 396 -8.30 2.88 -7.45
CA ARG A 396 -8.50 4.31 -7.74
C ARG A 396 -7.56 5.19 -6.94
N GLU A 397 -7.31 6.45 -7.30
CA GLU A 397 -6.39 7.35 -6.56
C GLU A 397 -6.89 7.76 -5.16
N ASP A 398 -8.19 7.72 -4.91
CA ASP A 398 -8.86 8.23 -3.70
C ASP A 398 -8.87 7.29 -2.47
N GLY A 399 -8.64 6.01 -2.65
CA GLY A 399 -8.74 4.99 -1.59
C GLY A 399 -9.57 3.78 -2.00
N GLY A 400 -10.43 3.95 -3.01
CA GLY A 400 -11.42 2.96 -3.41
C GLY A 400 -11.03 2.03 -4.54
N TRP A 401 -12.01 1.21 -4.89
CA TRP A 401 -11.96 0.26 -5.99
C TRP A 401 -12.78 0.76 -7.17
N GLU A 402 -12.34 0.43 -8.37
CA GLU A 402 -13.08 0.70 -9.59
C GLU A 402 -14.43 0.01 -9.63
N ARG A 403 -15.39 0.65 -10.32
CA ARG A 403 -16.74 0.11 -10.47
C ARG A 403 -16.83 -0.78 -11.72
N PRO A 404 -17.71 -1.81 -11.73
CA PRO A 404 -17.83 -2.72 -12.87
C PRO A 404 -18.12 -2.01 -14.21
N GLU A 405 -18.86 -0.90 -14.16
CA GLU A 405 -19.23 -0.09 -15.33
C GLU A 405 -18.00 0.49 -16.03
N ASN A 406 -17.02 0.94 -15.24
CA ASN A 406 -15.79 1.56 -15.72
C ASN A 406 -14.69 0.54 -15.97
N TYR A 407 -14.74 -0.61 -15.30
CA TYR A 407 -13.68 -1.61 -15.34
C TYR A 407 -13.84 -2.69 -16.41
N THR A 408 -15.07 -3.11 -16.72
CA THR A 408 -15.31 -4.14 -17.75
C THR A 408 -14.76 -3.80 -19.16
N PRO A 409 -14.59 -2.52 -19.56
CA PRO A 409 -13.81 -2.15 -20.75
C PRO A 409 -12.33 -2.56 -20.70
N ILE A 410 -11.68 -2.56 -19.54
CA ILE A 410 -10.28 -2.97 -19.36
C ILE A 410 -10.13 -4.46 -19.69
N TYR A 411 -11.01 -5.32 -19.16
CA TYR A 411 -11.05 -6.74 -19.56
C TYR A 411 -11.29 -6.93 -21.06
N SER A 412 -12.13 -6.07 -21.67
CA SER A 412 -12.39 -6.12 -23.10
C SER A 412 -11.13 -5.78 -23.91
N ALA A 413 -10.34 -4.81 -23.46
CA ALA A 413 -9.06 -4.45 -24.05
C ALA A 413 -8.08 -5.62 -24.01
N VAL A 414 -7.91 -6.24 -22.84
CA VAL A 414 -7.03 -7.42 -22.68
C VAL A 414 -7.45 -8.55 -23.61
N ILE A 415 -8.73 -8.92 -23.63
CA ILE A 415 -9.25 -9.97 -24.53
C ILE A 415 -8.94 -9.66 -25.99
N LYS A 416 -9.16 -8.40 -26.43
CA LYS A 416 -9.00 -8.02 -27.83
C LYS A 416 -7.53 -8.01 -28.24
N VAL A 417 -6.64 -7.46 -27.42
CA VAL A 417 -5.20 -7.43 -27.70
C VAL A 417 -4.59 -8.83 -27.63
N ALA A 418 -4.93 -9.64 -26.62
CA ALA A 418 -4.44 -11.01 -26.50
C ALA A 418 -4.75 -11.85 -27.75
N ARG A 419 -5.96 -11.71 -28.30
CA ARG A 419 -6.34 -12.37 -29.57
C ARG A 419 -5.50 -11.91 -30.75
N MET A 420 -5.18 -10.61 -30.85
CA MET A 420 -4.29 -10.11 -31.90
C MET A 420 -2.89 -10.67 -31.75
N LEU A 421 -2.32 -10.65 -30.54
CA LEU A 421 -0.99 -11.17 -30.25
C LEU A 421 -0.89 -12.67 -30.57
N VAL A 422 -1.88 -13.47 -30.17
CA VAL A 422 -1.91 -14.92 -30.46
C VAL A 422 -2.00 -15.19 -31.97
N LEU A 423 -2.81 -14.43 -32.70
CA LEU A 423 -2.88 -14.54 -34.16
C LEU A 423 -1.55 -14.15 -34.81
N TYR A 424 -0.95 -13.05 -34.37
CA TYR A 424 0.33 -12.59 -34.89
C TYR A 424 1.45 -13.59 -34.64
N GLN A 425 1.54 -14.13 -33.42
CA GLN A 425 2.51 -15.17 -33.08
C GLN A 425 2.31 -16.42 -33.94
N ALA A 426 1.06 -16.84 -34.18
CA ALA A 426 0.76 -17.98 -35.04
C ALA A 426 1.18 -17.76 -36.50
N VAL A 427 0.99 -16.55 -37.04
CA VAL A 427 1.46 -16.18 -38.38
C VAL A 427 2.98 -16.24 -38.46
N ARG A 428 3.67 -15.71 -37.45
CA ARG A 428 5.14 -15.75 -37.40
C ARG A 428 5.66 -17.18 -37.26
N GLU A 429 5.06 -18.01 -36.41
CA GLU A 429 5.41 -19.45 -36.30
C GLU A 429 5.31 -20.17 -37.64
N GLN A 430 4.25 -19.90 -38.41
CA GLN A 430 4.09 -20.48 -39.74
C GLN A 430 5.16 -19.99 -40.72
N GLN A 431 5.49 -18.70 -40.70
CA GLN A 431 6.52 -18.13 -41.56
C GLN A 431 7.90 -18.70 -41.24
N ASP A 432 8.22 -18.86 -39.96
CA ASP A 432 9.48 -19.46 -39.50
C ASP A 432 9.59 -20.92 -39.97
N GLU A 433 8.50 -21.69 -39.91
CA GLU A 433 8.42 -23.08 -40.40
C GLU A 433 8.61 -23.16 -41.92
N ILE A 434 7.91 -22.31 -42.69
CA ILE A 434 8.06 -22.24 -44.15
C ILE A 434 9.50 -21.90 -44.52
N GLU A 435 10.10 -20.91 -43.84
CA GLU A 435 11.47 -20.48 -44.12
C GLU A 435 12.50 -21.57 -43.78
N ALA A 436 12.28 -22.33 -42.71
CA ALA A 436 13.11 -23.49 -42.39
C ALA A 436 13.00 -24.57 -43.48
N LEU A 437 11.79 -24.87 -43.96
CA LEU A 437 11.56 -25.87 -45.01
C LEU A 437 12.16 -25.45 -46.35
N ARG A 438 12.09 -24.16 -46.73
CA ARG A 438 12.71 -23.60 -47.94
C ARG A 438 14.20 -23.83 -48.06
N ARG A 439 14.91 -24.06 -46.94
CA ARG A 439 16.33 -24.43 -46.95
C ARG A 439 16.58 -25.81 -47.56
N THR A 440 15.54 -26.65 -47.65
CA THR A 440 15.65 -28.06 -48.04
C THR A 440 14.77 -28.46 -49.23
N MET A 441 13.76 -27.65 -49.58
CA MET A 441 12.82 -27.93 -50.67
C MET A 441 12.40 -26.67 -51.41
N SER A 442 11.65 -26.83 -52.52
CA SER A 442 11.14 -25.70 -53.31
C SER A 442 10.13 -24.86 -52.50
N ASP A 443 9.88 -23.62 -52.94
CA ASP A 443 8.95 -22.71 -52.24
C ASP A 443 7.51 -23.27 -52.20
N ASP A 444 7.04 -23.88 -53.29
CA ASP A 444 5.70 -24.47 -53.37
C ASP A 444 5.59 -25.72 -52.47
N ASP A 445 6.62 -26.57 -52.47
CA ASP A 445 6.66 -27.74 -51.60
C ASP A 445 6.73 -27.34 -50.12
N ALA A 446 7.53 -26.32 -49.79
CA ALA A 446 7.65 -25.80 -48.42
C ALA A 446 6.32 -25.26 -47.90
N LYS A 447 5.60 -24.49 -48.72
CA LYS A 447 4.25 -23.98 -48.39
C LYS A 447 3.23 -25.11 -48.23
N ALA A 448 3.31 -26.15 -49.05
CA ALA A 448 2.40 -27.30 -48.98
C ALA A 448 2.69 -28.20 -47.76
N ALA A 449 3.96 -28.34 -47.37
CA ALA A 449 4.39 -29.15 -46.24
C ALA A 449 4.22 -28.45 -44.88
N ALA A 450 4.28 -27.12 -44.84
CA ALA A 450 4.16 -26.35 -43.62
C ALA A 450 2.79 -26.52 -42.95
N THR A 451 2.79 -26.46 -41.62
CA THR A 451 1.56 -26.52 -40.83
C THR A 451 0.62 -25.38 -41.21
N GLY A 452 -0.65 -25.70 -41.49
CA GLY A 452 -1.66 -24.69 -41.82
C GLY A 452 -1.93 -23.73 -40.65
N LEU A 453 -2.01 -22.43 -40.93
CA LEU A 453 -2.24 -21.38 -39.93
C LEU A 453 -3.45 -21.64 -39.02
N PHE A 454 -4.55 -22.17 -39.59
CA PHE A 454 -5.73 -22.53 -38.81
C PHE A 454 -5.43 -23.56 -37.72
N THR A 455 -4.57 -24.55 -38.01
CA THR A 455 -4.16 -25.58 -37.06
C THR A 455 -3.34 -24.98 -35.92
N ILE A 456 -2.40 -24.09 -36.24
CA ILE A 456 -1.58 -23.37 -35.25
C ILE A 456 -2.46 -22.52 -34.32
N VAL A 457 -3.36 -21.73 -34.91
CA VAL A 457 -4.29 -20.86 -34.16
C VAL A 457 -5.22 -21.70 -33.29
N ARG A 458 -5.83 -22.76 -33.84
CA ARG A 458 -6.74 -23.65 -33.10
C ARG A 458 -6.05 -24.27 -31.89
N ARG A 459 -4.82 -24.75 -32.04
CA ARG A 459 -4.02 -25.31 -30.94
C ARG A 459 -3.85 -24.31 -29.80
N LYS A 460 -3.48 -23.06 -30.09
CA LYS A 460 -3.32 -22.01 -29.07
C LYS A 460 -4.65 -21.61 -28.44
N VAL A 461 -5.68 -21.42 -29.28
CA VAL A 461 -7.00 -20.98 -28.83
C VAL A 461 -7.63 -21.96 -27.86
N GLN A 462 -7.65 -23.25 -28.23
CA GLN A 462 -8.24 -24.30 -27.39
C GLN A 462 -7.45 -24.57 -26.12
N ARG A 463 -6.15 -24.27 -26.12
CA ARG A 463 -5.28 -24.46 -24.97
C ARG A 463 -5.49 -23.39 -23.89
N PHE A 464 -5.57 -22.11 -24.27
CA PHE A 464 -5.56 -21.03 -23.28
C PHE A 464 -6.40 -19.79 -23.57
N MET A 465 -7.11 -19.71 -24.71
CA MET A 465 -7.93 -18.53 -25.06
C MET A 465 -9.44 -18.74 -24.95
N THR A 466 -9.89 -19.89 -24.45
CA THR A 466 -11.31 -20.22 -24.26
C THR A 466 -11.66 -20.41 -22.79
N LEU A 467 -12.95 -20.39 -22.48
CA LEU A 467 -13.46 -20.86 -21.19
C LEU A 467 -13.04 -22.31 -20.94
N ALA A 468 -12.75 -22.63 -19.69
CA ALA A 468 -12.45 -23.98 -19.26
C ALA A 468 -13.65 -24.91 -19.48
N THR A 469 -13.34 -26.16 -19.78
CA THR A 469 -14.27 -27.28 -19.90
C THR A 469 -13.88 -28.36 -18.89
N ASP A 470 -14.71 -29.38 -18.72
CA ASP A 470 -14.41 -30.51 -17.83
C ASP A 470 -13.10 -31.24 -18.16
N GLN A 471 -12.52 -31.01 -19.35
CA GLN A 471 -11.31 -31.65 -19.84
C GLN A 471 -10.07 -30.74 -19.83
N THR A 472 -10.20 -29.48 -19.41
CA THR A 472 -9.14 -28.47 -19.49
C THR A 472 -9.00 -27.72 -18.18
N GLU A 473 -7.76 -27.41 -17.79
CA GLU A 473 -7.52 -26.57 -16.62
C GLU A 473 -7.90 -25.10 -16.87
N PRO A 474 -8.35 -24.35 -15.84
CA PRO A 474 -8.62 -22.93 -15.93
C PRO A 474 -7.39 -22.11 -16.32
N THR A 475 -7.62 -21.06 -17.10
CA THR A 475 -6.58 -20.13 -17.57
C THR A 475 -6.95 -18.68 -17.30
N PRO A 476 -6.02 -17.72 -17.44
CA PRO A 476 -6.32 -16.32 -17.25
C PRO A 476 -7.48 -15.81 -18.10
N MET A 477 -7.57 -16.29 -19.35
CA MET A 477 -8.66 -15.91 -20.26
C MET A 477 -10.01 -16.42 -19.79
N ASP A 478 -10.07 -17.63 -19.21
CA ASP A 478 -11.27 -18.18 -18.60
C ASP A 478 -11.81 -17.24 -17.51
N TRP A 479 -10.95 -16.92 -16.54
CA TRP A 479 -11.29 -16.01 -15.43
C TRP A 479 -11.71 -14.62 -15.93
N ILE A 480 -10.95 -14.03 -16.87
CA ILE A 480 -11.25 -12.70 -17.43
C ILE A 480 -12.63 -12.70 -18.13
N PHE A 481 -12.98 -13.76 -18.87
CA PHE A 481 -14.30 -13.87 -19.48
C PHE A 481 -15.41 -13.95 -18.44
N GLU A 482 -15.24 -14.72 -17.37
CA GLU A 482 -16.22 -14.85 -16.30
C GLU A 482 -16.40 -13.55 -15.52
N ALA A 483 -15.30 -12.94 -15.04
CA ALA A 483 -15.31 -11.69 -14.30
C ALA A 483 -15.97 -10.55 -15.08
N ARG A 484 -15.67 -10.46 -16.39
CA ARG A 484 -16.31 -9.51 -17.31
C ARG A 484 -17.79 -9.80 -17.50
N THR A 485 -18.16 -11.06 -17.74
CA THR A 485 -19.57 -11.44 -17.97
C THR A 485 -20.41 -11.16 -16.71
N TYR A 486 -19.86 -11.45 -15.54
CA TYR A 486 -20.50 -11.18 -14.26
C TYR A 486 -20.64 -9.68 -13.98
N GLY A 487 -19.60 -8.88 -14.21
CA GLY A 487 -19.66 -7.42 -14.09
C GLY A 487 -20.69 -6.79 -15.03
N MET A 488 -20.74 -7.25 -16.29
CA MET A 488 -21.80 -6.82 -17.23
C MET A 488 -23.19 -7.25 -16.74
N LYS A 489 -23.34 -8.45 -16.20
CA LYS A 489 -24.64 -8.90 -15.66
C LYS A 489 -25.09 -8.02 -14.49
N ILE A 490 -24.21 -7.64 -13.57
CA ILE A 490 -24.53 -6.72 -12.46
C ILE A 490 -25.02 -5.37 -12.99
N ARG A 491 -24.33 -4.81 -13.99
CA ARG A 491 -24.72 -3.58 -14.68
C ARG A 491 -26.15 -3.66 -15.27
N PHE A 492 -26.60 -4.84 -15.69
CA PHE A 492 -27.87 -5.01 -16.41
C PHE A 492 -29.01 -5.70 -15.63
N THR A 493 -28.79 -6.33 -14.46
CA THR A 493 -29.78 -7.26 -13.85
C THR A 493 -30.12 -7.08 -12.36
N THR A 494 -29.65 -6.03 -11.67
CA THR A 494 -29.87 -5.94 -10.22
C THR A 494 -31.33 -5.57 -9.85
N THR A 495 -32.19 -6.58 -9.65
CA THR A 495 -33.52 -6.52 -8.98
C THR A 495 -33.80 -7.89 -8.31
N ALA A 496 -34.18 -7.95 -7.02
CA ALA A 496 -34.37 -9.20 -6.25
C ALA A 496 -35.85 -9.48 -5.87
N GLY A 497 -36.23 -10.77 -5.70
CA GLY A 497 -37.61 -11.28 -5.44
C GLY A 497 -38.01 -11.49 -3.95
N PRO A 498 -39.29 -11.82 -3.65
CA PRO A 498 -39.90 -11.70 -2.30
C PRO A 498 -39.78 -12.94 -1.37
N VAL A 499 -39.73 -12.72 -0.04
CA VAL A 499 -39.44 -13.71 1.04
C VAL A 499 -40.37 -13.58 2.28
N ILE A 500 -41.48 -12.82 2.24
CA ILE A 500 -42.34 -12.54 3.43
C ILE A 500 -43.81 -12.91 3.17
N ASP A 501 -44.48 -13.54 4.15
CA ASP A 501 -45.91 -13.91 4.12
C ASP A 501 -46.68 -13.35 5.33
N TRP A 502 -47.92 -12.90 5.10
CA TRP A 502 -48.77 -12.20 6.06
C TRP A 502 -50.04 -13.00 6.39
N VAL A 503 -50.31 -13.23 7.68
CA VAL A 503 -51.55 -13.88 8.15
C VAL A 503 -52.19 -13.03 9.24
N GLY A 504 -53.17 -12.20 8.88
CA GLY A 504 -53.80 -11.25 9.81
C GLY A 504 -52.81 -10.22 10.34
N GLU A 505 -52.72 -10.05 11.66
CA GLU A 505 -51.73 -9.17 12.32
C GLU A 505 -50.38 -9.86 12.60
N GLN A 506 -50.22 -11.12 12.17
CA GLN A 506 -49.01 -11.90 12.39
C GLN A 506 -48.15 -11.95 11.12
N ILE A 507 -46.88 -11.59 11.28
CA ILE A 507 -45.87 -11.71 10.22
C ILE A 507 -45.25 -13.10 10.32
N SER A 508 -45.15 -13.80 9.19
CA SER A 508 -44.46 -15.08 9.11
C SER A 508 -43.21 -14.97 8.24
N TYR A 509 -42.06 -15.25 8.87
CA TYR A 509 -40.77 -15.32 8.19
C TYR A 509 -40.11 -16.66 8.56
N GLN A 510 -39.99 -17.53 7.57
CA GLN A 510 -39.53 -18.92 7.75
C GLN A 510 -40.36 -19.67 8.81
N ARG A 511 -39.78 -19.95 9.98
CA ARG A 511 -40.42 -20.67 11.11
C ARG A 511 -40.84 -19.75 12.26
N ILE A 512 -40.63 -18.44 12.13
CA ILE A 512 -40.90 -17.47 13.19
C ILE A 512 -42.21 -16.74 12.88
N ARG A 513 -43.07 -16.62 13.89
CA ARG A 513 -44.32 -15.85 13.86
C ARG A 513 -44.34 -14.91 15.05
N PHE A 514 -44.67 -13.65 14.81
CA PHE A 514 -44.81 -12.62 15.84
C PHE A 514 -45.86 -11.59 15.41
N SER A 515 -46.44 -10.92 16.40
CA SER A 515 -47.38 -9.81 16.21
C SER A 515 -46.66 -8.47 16.04
N MET A 516 -47.36 -7.48 15.48
CA MET A 516 -46.85 -6.12 15.38
C MET A 516 -46.60 -5.45 16.74
N SER A 517 -47.37 -5.79 17.79
CA SER A 517 -47.16 -5.27 19.14
C SER A 517 -45.88 -5.81 19.77
N GLU A 518 -45.60 -7.11 19.64
CA GLU A 518 -44.36 -7.72 20.14
C GLU A 518 -43.13 -7.16 19.43
N LEU A 519 -43.25 -6.90 18.11
CA LEU A 519 -42.20 -6.22 17.35
C LEU A 519 -41.97 -4.79 17.87
N SER A 520 -43.04 -4.04 18.16
CA SER A 520 -42.97 -2.67 18.66
C SER A 520 -42.33 -2.60 20.05
N ASP A 521 -42.72 -3.48 20.98
CA ASP A 521 -42.16 -3.52 22.33
C ASP A 521 -40.67 -3.88 22.32
N MET A 522 -40.28 -4.85 21.49
CA MET A 522 -38.88 -5.21 21.27
C MET A 522 -38.07 -4.02 20.72
N LEU A 523 -38.63 -3.28 19.76
CA LEU A 523 -38.01 -2.09 19.19
C LEU A 523 -37.81 -0.98 20.23
N HIS A 524 -38.82 -0.71 21.07
CA HIS A 524 -38.71 0.27 22.14
C HIS A 524 -37.65 -0.13 23.17
N GLY A 525 -37.63 -1.39 23.60
CA GLY A 525 -36.59 -1.88 24.53
C GLY A 525 -35.18 -1.75 23.96
N LEU A 526 -35.00 -2.01 22.67
CA LEU A 526 -33.70 -1.84 22.00
C LEU A 526 -33.28 -0.36 21.91
N VAL A 527 -34.23 0.55 21.65
CA VAL A 527 -33.96 2.00 21.64
C VAL A 527 -33.53 2.47 23.03
N ASP A 528 -34.19 2.02 24.10
CA ASP A 528 -33.86 2.40 25.47
C ASP A 528 -32.47 1.90 25.88
N GLU A 529 -32.12 0.66 25.53
CA GLU A 529 -30.77 0.14 25.77
C GLU A 529 -29.72 0.96 25.01
N MET A 530 -29.98 1.28 23.75
CA MET A 530 -29.07 2.10 22.94
C MET A 530 -28.93 3.52 23.45
N ARG A 531 -29.96 4.12 24.04
CA ARG A 531 -29.87 5.43 24.72
C ARG A 531 -28.88 5.38 25.88
N VAL A 532 -28.93 4.34 26.72
CA VAL A 532 -28.00 4.19 27.86
C VAL A 532 -26.55 4.05 27.39
N VAL A 533 -26.31 3.24 26.36
CA VAL A 533 -24.96 3.08 25.79
C VAL A 533 -24.49 4.39 25.13
N MET A 534 -25.37 5.08 24.40
CA MET A 534 -25.06 6.37 23.79
C MET A 534 -24.67 7.43 24.83
N ALA A 535 -25.40 7.51 25.95
CA ALA A 535 -25.06 8.43 27.03
C ALA A 535 -23.64 8.17 27.58
N THR A 536 -23.27 6.90 27.70
CA THR A 536 -21.91 6.48 28.10
C THR A 536 -20.86 6.93 27.08
N LEU A 537 -21.13 6.75 25.78
CA LEU A 537 -20.22 7.15 24.71
C LEU A 537 -20.06 8.67 24.59
N LEU A 538 -21.14 9.42 24.81
CA LEU A 538 -21.13 10.89 24.79
C LEU A 538 -20.58 11.53 26.07
N MET A 539 -20.23 10.72 27.08
CA MET A 539 -19.76 11.19 28.39
C MET A 539 -20.76 12.15 29.06
N ILE A 540 -22.05 11.86 28.99
CA ILE A 540 -23.08 12.63 29.69
C ILE A 540 -23.54 11.88 30.95
N ASP A 541 -23.94 12.62 31.98
CA ASP A 541 -24.45 12.00 33.21
C ASP A 541 -25.98 11.88 33.12
N GLY A 542 -26.51 10.67 33.23
CA GLY A 542 -27.96 10.43 33.15
C GLY A 542 -28.52 10.65 31.74
N ASP A 543 -29.74 11.21 31.66
CA ASP A 543 -30.50 11.41 30.42
C ASP A 543 -30.40 12.87 29.89
N ASP A 544 -29.32 13.57 30.22
CA ASP A 544 -29.07 14.97 29.80
C ASP A 544 -28.57 15.07 28.34
N PHE A 545 -29.38 14.57 27.41
CA PHE A 545 -29.15 14.72 25.98
C PHE A 545 -29.34 16.15 25.47
N GLY A 546 -29.83 17.07 26.33
CA GLY A 546 -30.04 18.47 25.98
C GLY A 546 -28.75 19.24 25.72
N ALA A 547 -27.65 18.83 26.35
CA ALA A 547 -26.33 19.42 26.16
C ALA A 547 -25.61 18.94 24.89
N VAL A 548 -26.07 17.85 24.27
CA VAL A 548 -25.42 17.24 23.10
C VAL A 548 -25.70 18.10 21.85
N PRO A 549 -24.69 18.38 20.99
CA PRO A 549 -24.90 19.11 19.75
C PRO A 549 -26.02 18.48 18.92
N ARG A 550 -26.97 19.31 18.49
CA ARG A 550 -28.14 18.81 17.76
C ARG A 550 -27.75 18.47 16.33
N VAL A 551 -28.09 17.27 15.90
CA VAL A 551 -28.00 16.90 14.49
C VAL A 551 -29.10 17.61 13.71
N ALA A 552 -28.70 18.41 12.73
CA ALA A 552 -29.62 19.12 11.84
C ALA A 552 -30.17 18.16 10.77
N TRP A 553 -30.97 17.16 11.16
CA TRP A 553 -31.44 16.07 10.29
C TRP A 553 -32.07 16.54 8.95
N GLN A 554 -32.70 17.72 8.94
CA GLN A 554 -33.35 18.29 7.75
C GLN A 554 -32.38 19.01 6.79
N GLN A 555 -31.16 19.27 7.23
CA GLN A 555 -30.13 19.99 6.48
C GLN A 555 -28.93 19.09 6.16
N ILE A 556 -29.10 17.76 6.29
CA ILE A 556 -28.06 16.80 5.91
C ILE A 556 -27.96 16.80 4.40
N GLU A 557 -26.81 17.25 3.91
CA GLU A 557 -26.38 17.13 2.54
C GLU A 557 -25.43 15.92 2.44
N ASP A 558 -25.50 15.17 1.34
CA ASP A 558 -24.54 14.10 1.05
C ASP A 558 -24.16 14.21 -0.41
N ASP A 559 -22.88 14.12 -0.73
CA ASP A 559 -22.46 14.00 -2.11
C ASP A 559 -22.54 12.54 -2.54
N HIS A 560 -23.70 12.15 -3.08
CA HIS A 560 -23.91 10.80 -3.60
C HIS A 560 -23.02 10.45 -4.81
N SER A 561 -22.31 11.43 -5.38
CA SER A 561 -21.29 11.21 -6.41
C SER A 561 -19.91 10.92 -5.82
N GLU A 562 -19.68 11.25 -4.55
CA GLU A 562 -18.46 10.97 -3.82
C GLU A 562 -18.47 9.52 -3.29
N ASP A 563 -17.44 8.77 -3.67
CA ASP A 563 -17.34 7.34 -3.39
C ASP A 563 -15.96 6.89 -2.90
N GLN A 564 -15.17 7.86 -2.43
CA GLN A 564 -13.98 7.58 -1.63
C GLN A 564 -14.30 6.63 -0.46
N VAL A 565 -13.48 5.59 -0.29
CA VAL A 565 -13.63 4.64 0.82
C VAL A 565 -13.41 5.37 2.14
N GLY A 566 -14.44 5.33 3.00
CA GLY A 566 -14.46 6.06 4.27
C GLY A 566 -15.04 7.48 4.18
N TYR A 567 -15.49 7.90 3.00
CA TYR A 567 -16.35 9.08 2.87
C TYR A 567 -17.72 8.83 3.53
N SER A 568 -18.27 9.89 4.10
CA SER A 568 -19.63 9.94 4.60
C SER A 568 -20.07 11.39 4.61
N PHE A 569 -21.38 11.64 4.67
CA PHE A 569 -21.95 12.98 4.85
C PHE A 569 -21.29 13.81 5.98
N LEU A 570 -20.66 13.19 6.99
CA LEU A 570 -19.89 13.89 8.02
C LEU A 570 -18.68 14.69 7.48
N GLN A 571 -18.25 14.41 6.25
CA GLN A 571 -17.13 15.06 5.57
C GLN A 571 -17.60 16.03 4.48
N ASP A 572 -18.90 16.21 4.28
CA ASP A 572 -19.44 17.18 3.33
C ASP A 572 -19.36 18.59 3.92
N ASP A 573 -18.68 19.50 3.22
CA ASP A 573 -18.47 20.88 3.67
C ASP A 573 -19.78 21.67 3.87
N ARG A 574 -20.88 21.23 3.23
CA ARG A 574 -22.22 21.82 3.43
C ARG A 574 -22.80 21.48 4.80
N ASN A 575 -22.34 20.41 5.44
CA ASN A 575 -22.77 19.98 6.77
C ASN A 575 -21.98 20.66 7.90
N GLY A 576 -21.99 22.00 7.93
CA GLY A 576 -21.24 22.78 8.92
C GLY A 576 -21.58 22.48 10.39
N TRP A 577 -22.76 21.91 10.67
CA TRP A 577 -23.19 21.48 12.00
C TRP A 577 -22.31 20.34 12.58
N VAL A 578 -21.59 19.59 11.74
CA VAL A 578 -20.67 18.52 12.18
C VAL A 578 -19.52 19.08 13.02
N GLY A 579 -19.09 20.31 12.76
CA GLY A 579 -18.01 20.97 13.49
C GLY A 579 -18.31 21.17 14.98
N GLU A 580 -19.58 21.27 15.38
CA GLU A 580 -19.96 21.40 16.80
C GLU A 580 -19.63 20.14 17.61
N GLY A 581 -19.69 18.97 16.96
CA GLY A 581 -19.32 17.68 17.56
C GLY A 581 -17.82 17.42 17.61
N GLU A 582 -17.00 18.19 16.88
CA GLU A 582 -15.57 17.93 16.80
C GLU A 582 -14.89 18.07 18.17
N GLY A 583 -14.22 17.00 18.59
CA GLY A 583 -13.56 16.92 19.89
C GLY A 583 -14.51 16.90 21.10
N TRP A 584 -15.81 16.63 20.92
CA TRP A 584 -16.80 16.61 22.01
C TRP A 584 -16.37 15.75 23.20
N VAL A 585 -16.03 14.48 22.97
CA VAL A 585 -15.64 13.53 24.03
C VAL A 585 -14.40 14.02 24.77
N LEU A 586 -13.44 14.61 24.06
CA LEU A 586 -12.26 15.23 24.67
C LEU A 586 -12.63 16.39 25.59
N LYS A 587 -13.48 17.32 25.13
CA LYS A 587 -13.99 18.43 25.95
C LYS A 587 -14.67 17.90 27.22
N GLN A 588 -15.49 16.86 27.10
CA GLN A 588 -16.18 16.25 28.23
C GLN A 588 -15.24 15.56 29.24
N ILE A 589 -14.13 14.99 28.78
CA ILE A 589 -13.09 14.42 29.65
C ILE A 589 -12.43 15.52 30.48
N PHE A 590 -12.10 16.65 29.85
CA PHE A 590 -11.44 17.77 30.53
C PHE A 590 -12.39 18.66 31.33
N GLN A 591 -13.70 18.60 31.11
CA GLN A 591 -14.68 19.37 31.88
C GLN A 591 -14.78 18.95 33.36
N LYS A 592 -14.42 17.71 33.72
CA LYS A 592 -14.50 17.20 35.10
C LYS A 592 -13.19 16.54 35.53
N GLU A 593 -12.64 16.95 36.67
CA GLU A 593 -11.41 16.37 37.24
C GLU A 593 -11.50 14.85 37.42
N ALA A 594 -12.66 14.32 37.81
CA ALA A 594 -12.86 12.87 37.95
C ALA A 594 -12.69 12.11 36.63
N ARG A 595 -13.13 12.71 35.50
CA ARG A 595 -13.00 12.11 34.16
C ARG A 595 -11.58 12.24 33.65
N GLN A 596 -10.93 13.39 33.85
CA GLN A 596 -9.50 13.55 33.58
C GLN A 596 -8.69 12.48 34.34
N ALA A 597 -8.96 12.30 35.63
CA ALA A 597 -8.30 11.30 36.45
C ALA A 597 -8.62 9.86 36.03
N ALA A 598 -9.70 9.59 35.30
CA ALA A 598 -10.02 8.25 34.77
C ALA A 598 -9.38 7.99 33.40
N TRP A 599 -9.21 9.04 32.58
CA TRP A 599 -8.86 8.93 31.17
C TRP A 599 -7.41 9.32 30.86
N VAL A 600 -6.87 10.33 31.53
CA VAL A 600 -5.54 10.89 31.27
C VAL A 600 -4.48 10.13 32.06
N SER A 601 -3.46 9.66 31.36
CA SER A 601 -2.28 9.04 31.98
C SER A 601 -1.45 10.11 32.70
N SER A 602 -0.95 9.81 33.89
CA SER A 602 0.01 10.66 34.61
C SER A 602 1.43 10.56 34.04
N SER A 603 1.66 9.72 33.02
CA SER A 603 2.95 9.62 32.35
C SER A 603 3.20 10.81 31.43
N SER A 604 4.38 11.41 31.49
CA SER A 604 4.86 12.42 30.53
C SER A 604 5.14 11.87 29.12
N ASP A 605 4.80 10.60 28.88
CA ASP A 605 4.99 9.92 27.61
C ASP A 605 3.92 10.35 26.59
N GLU A 606 4.34 11.15 25.61
CA GLU A 606 3.48 11.67 24.53
C GLU A 606 2.99 10.56 23.58
N THR A 607 3.48 9.32 23.72
CA THR A 607 3.03 8.19 22.90
C THR A 607 1.78 7.50 23.45
N ALA A 608 1.48 7.66 24.75
CA ALA A 608 0.34 6.99 25.40
C ALA A 608 -0.40 7.96 26.34
N PRO A 609 -1.10 8.97 25.80
CA PRO A 609 -1.77 9.98 26.61
C PRO A 609 -2.98 9.42 27.39
N TYR A 610 -3.58 8.33 26.92
CA TYR A 610 -4.75 7.70 27.54
C TYR A 610 -4.41 6.54 28.48
N ARG A 611 -5.21 6.36 29.54
CA ARG A 611 -5.18 5.14 30.36
C ARG A 611 -5.80 3.97 29.60
N VAL A 612 -5.03 2.90 29.43
CA VAL A 612 -5.42 1.69 28.68
C VAL A 612 -6.75 1.10 29.15
N ALA A 613 -7.03 1.09 30.45
CA ALA A 613 -8.28 0.56 30.99
C ALA A 613 -9.52 1.34 30.53
N ALA A 614 -9.44 2.68 30.48
CA ALA A 614 -10.54 3.53 30.03
C ALA A 614 -10.81 3.35 28.53
N VAL A 615 -9.75 3.30 27.72
CA VAL A 615 -9.86 3.02 26.27
C VAL A 615 -10.52 1.67 26.02
N ARG A 616 -10.14 0.62 26.77
CA ARG A 616 -10.72 -0.72 26.62
C ARG A 616 -12.21 -0.75 26.97
N GLN A 617 -12.61 -0.12 28.07
CA GLN A 617 -14.01 -0.04 28.48
C GLN A 617 -14.85 0.75 27.47
N TYR A 618 -14.31 1.85 26.95
CA TYR A 618 -14.98 2.63 25.91
C TYR A 618 -15.12 1.85 24.61
N GLY A 619 -14.08 1.11 24.19
CA GLY A 619 -14.16 0.22 23.04
C GLY A 619 -15.25 -0.85 23.19
N GLN A 620 -15.41 -1.43 24.37
CA GLN A 620 -16.51 -2.37 24.65
C GLN A 620 -17.89 -1.71 24.54
N ALA A 621 -18.03 -0.47 25.02
CA ALA A 621 -19.28 0.29 24.87
C ALA A 621 -19.58 0.62 23.39
N VAL A 622 -18.55 0.94 22.60
CA VAL A 622 -18.70 1.18 21.15
C VAL A 622 -19.18 -0.09 20.45
N GLU A 623 -18.58 -1.24 20.72
CA GLU A 623 -19.02 -2.50 20.10
C GLU A 623 -20.45 -2.88 20.50
N ARG A 624 -20.82 -2.74 21.78
CA ARG A 624 -22.21 -2.94 22.23
C ARG A 624 -23.20 -2.01 21.53
N PHE A 625 -22.81 -0.75 21.31
CA PHE A 625 -23.62 0.21 20.58
C PHE A 625 -23.79 -0.17 19.11
N ARG A 626 -22.72 -0.64 18.46
CA ARG A 626 -22.75 -1.11 17.06
C ARG A 626 -23.62 -2.35 16.90
N GLU A 627 -23.57 -3.28 17.84
CA GLU A 627 -24.44 -4.46 17.87
C GLU A 627 -25.92 -4.06 17.91
N GLY A 628 -26.30 -3.13 18.79
CA GLY A 628 -27.68 -2.67 18.89
C GLY A 628 -28.13 -1.84 17.68
N ILE A 629 -27.28 -0.95 17.13
CA ILE A 629 -27.58 -0.27 15.86
C ILE A 629 -27.73 -1.27 14.71
N SER A 630 -26.90 -2.31 14.65
CA SER A 630 -27.01 -3.33 13.61
C SER A 630 -28.37 -4.04 13.69
N ALA A 631 -28.77 -4.48 14.88
CA ALA A 631 -30.10 -5.04 15.11
C ALA A 631 -31.21 -4.05 14.71
N TRP A 632 -31.12 -2.78 15.12
CA TRP A 632 -32.08 -1.75 14.75
C TRP A 632 -32.16 -1.52 13.23
N ARG A 633 -31.02 -1.39 12.56
CA ARG A 633 -30.92 -1.20 11.10
C ARG A 633 -31.61 -2.33 10.34
N HIS A 634 -31.41 -3.57 10.77
CA HIS A 634 -32.04 -4.74 10.18
C HIS A 634 -33.57 -4.75 10.34
N ILE A 635 -34.09 -4.16 11.43
CA ILE A 635 -35.53 -4.10 11.70
C ILE A 635 -36.16 -2.86 11.03
N ALA A 636 -35.54 -1.69 11.12
CA ALA A 636 -36.10 -0.39 10.72
C ALA A 636 -36.03 -0.10 9.21
N ILE A 637 -34.98 -0.55 8.51
CA ILE A 637 -34.90 -0.38 7.05
C ILE A 637 -35.96 -1.27 6.37
N GLY A 638 -36.49 -2.28 7.07
CA GLY A 638 -37.16 -3.39 6.42
C GLY A 638 -36.21 -4.05 5.40
N ILE A 639 -36.62 -5.18 4.83
CA ILE A 639 -35.98 -5.64 3.61
C ILE A 639 -36.51 -4.72 2.48
N SER A 640 -36.00 -3.49 2.36
CA SER A 640 -36.50 -2.49 1.41
C SER A 640 -35.35 -1.71 0.75
N ASN A 641 -34.89 -2.24 -0.39
CA ASN A 641 -34.24 -1.48 -1.44
C ASN A 641 -35.27 -1.23 -2.55
N ARG A 642 -36.01 -0.11 -2.53
CA ARG A 642 -36.64 0.46 -3.75
C ARG A 642 -36.97 1.96 -3.59
N PRO A 643 -36.66 2.76 -4.61
CA PRO A 643 -37.52 3.83 -5.11
C PRO A 643 -38.08 3.50 -6.51
N GLY A 644 -39.34 3.88 -6.76
CA GLY A 644 -39.81 4.22 -8.11
C GLY A 644 -40.52 3.15 -8.94
N THR A 645 -41.79 2.86 -8.62
CA THR A 645 -42.85 2.90 -9.65
C THR A 645 -44.15 3.32 -8.97
N ALA A 646 -44.54 4.58 -9.18
CA ALA A 646 -45.94 4.98 -9.06
C ALA A 646 -46.73 4.19 -10.10
N ARG A 647 -47.40 3.11 -9.66
CA ARG A 647 -48.62 2.65 -10.32
C ARG A 647 -49.77 3.23 -9.54
N THR A 648 -50.49 4.11 -10.21
CA THR A 648 -51.83 4.55 -9.89
C THR A 648 -52.69 3.37 -9.43
N TRP A 649 -53.15 3.44 -8.18
CA TRP A 649 -54.35 2.73 -7.74
C TRP A 649 -55.41 3.78 -7.49
N ARG A 650 -56.40 3.83 -8.39
CA ARG A 650 -57.71 4.40 -8.11
C ARG A 650 -58.46 3.39 -7.23
N GLY A 651 -59.13 3.91 -6.22
CA GLY A 651 -59.94 3.20 -5.24
C GLY A 651 -60.06 4.07 -4.01
#